data_AF-A0A1X0NUV9-F1
#
_entry.id   AF-A0A1X0NUV9-F1
#
_cell.length_a   1.000
_cell.length_b   1.000
_cell.length_c   1.000
_cell.angle_alpha   90.00
_cell.angle_beta   90.00
_cell.angle_gamma   90.00
#
_symmetry.space_group_name_H-M   'P 1'
#
loop_
_entity.id
_entity.type
_entity.pdbx_description
1 polymer ?
#
loop_
_entity_poly.entity_id
_entity_poly.type
_entity_poly.pdbx_seq_one_letter_code
_entity_poly.pdbx_strand_id
1 'polypeptide(L)'
;MPRGANPFREPATPGNTDGTVAEDIKRDDAAMAREWAAATRLSETQKTNTQSIALHNTTSTNTSARQTRGTRTVEIKETHSTEAFIAKKREVGLMRLALANKEAEKRHLEEEMDRVEKRLRQQQEQLASTEEKFNNFLKHSNLEQDAAVRRAEVESKAKQERLIDIKKLSAQIGHVEQDMRKTEAQLELCKEYKSFMDSLTPPQWFYDVLCDLRVKDANMVILRETEEKYAQRAQELSDAAAIQAARRASRVQFFSSVRDRASFLENGAGNKSNGDEEEEEIPLETLLEQLQHTLEAEAQERQENAAERIKEEVSALPVEKVRAILDNDYPQERIPMYFAEPDQILDIFINVEEGNLFLIQNSQELEEELERVAMEYLREQEEMTTMVRQRHAQMESLATRIKEAQQRLSQLEERLADLESSDTAVAAAGDGSRRTKGLSSPRQKDEETVMKQEELKKRIELAVAEIFSCINQHPTPGTRAHGEEAEGAGDQAHRLKKSKGSTTATGKKPRPTSPLTTGKGKGKKKEINPSPSALGGGTGGNVDHADDDAGANMGPVEMLTIIENKVDEYHRYITNPENGVEESLIMSVIKARDKERRRKARMLHLAKQSSEREERNQRALERSQAPVVKHRGKPIMWRSRPPVETVKNAETKHRSVAMKEADEDEEFFR
;
A
#
# COMPACT_ATOMS: atom_id res chain seq x y z
N MET A 1 -39.80 13.23 24.78
CA MET A 1 -38.54 12.67 24.22
C MET A 1 -37.59 12.25 25.35
N PRO A 2 -37.47 10.96 25.68
CA PRO A 2 -36.42 10.45 26.55
C PRO A 2 -35.22 9.93 25.74
N ARG A 3 -34.08 10.60 25.95
CA ARG A 3 -32.67 10.28 25.66
C ARG A 3 -32.36 8.84 25.20
N GLY A 4 -31.57 8.72 24.14
CA GLY A 4 -31.09 7.44 23.58
C GLY A 4 -30.09 6.70 24.50
N ALA A 5 -29.94 5.40 24.24
CA ALA A 5 -29.02 4.52 24.97
C ALA A 5 -27.63 4.49 24.32
N ASN A 6 -26.58 4.46 25.15
CA ASN A 6 -25.19 4.39 24.72
C ASN A 6 -24.80 2.93 24.36
N PRO A 7 -24.29 2.64 23.14
CA PRO A 7 -23.99 1.26 22.71
C PRO A 7 -22.77 0.64 23.41
N PHE A 8 -21.88 1.43 24.02
CA PHE A 8 -20.72 0.92 24.77
C PHE A 8 -21.02 0.84 26.26
N ARG A 9 -21.76 -0.21 26.67
CA ARG A 9 -21.84 -0.64 28.07
C ARG A 9 -21.61 -2.13 28.17
N GLU A 10 -20.50 -2.53 28.79
CA GLU A 10 -20.16 -3.92 29.04
C GLU A 10 -21.27 -4.60 29.87
N PRO A 11 -21.71 -5.82 29.49
CA PRO A 11 -22.61 -6.60 30.33
C PRO A 11 -21.86 -7.08 31.57
N ALA A 12 -22.43 -6.83 32.75
CA ALA A 12 -21.87 -7.31 34.01
C ALA A 12 -21.72 -8.84 33.99
N THR A 13 -20.62 -9.35 34.53
CA THR A 13 -20.32 -10.78 34.55
C THR A 13 -21.41 -11.57 35.26
N PRO A 14 -22.09 -12.54 34.60
CA PRO A 14 -22.89 -13.52 35.32
C PRO A 14 -21.95 -14.34 36.22
N GLY A 15 -22.41 -14.65 37.42
CA GLY A 15 -21.61 -15.38 38.40
C GLY A 15 -21.17 -16.74 37.86
N ASN A 16 -19.95 -17.15 38.17
CA ASN A 16 -19.36 -18.41 37.69
C ASN A 16 -20.23 -19.61 38.11
N THR A 17 -20.96 -20.17 37.15
CA THR A 17 -21.65 -21.45 37.25
C THR A 17 -21.10 -22.45 36.23
N ASP A 18 -19.78 -22.64 36.21
CA ASP A 18 -19.14 -23.83 35.62
C ASP A 18 -19.46 -25.10 36.45
N GLY A 19 -20.75 -25.33 36.69
CA GLY A 19 -21.27 -26.66 36.96
C GLY A 19 -21.06 -27.49 35.70
N THR A 20 -19.88 -28.08 35.58
CA THR A 20 -19.57 -28.94 34.42
C THR A 20 -20.62 -30.05 34.32
N VAL A 21 -20.95 -30.49 33.11
CA VAL A 21 -21.89 -31.62 32.92
C VAL A 21 -21.41 -32.88 33.67
N ALA A 22 -20.10 -32.99 33.93
CA ALA A 22 -19.51 -34.03 34.78
C ALA A 22 -19.77 -33.86 36.30
N GLU A 23 -20.12 -32.68 36.80
CA GLU A 23 -20.66 -32.51 38.17
C GLU A 23 -22.12 -32.91 38.26
N ASP A 24 -22.95 -32.53 37.28
CA ASP A 24 -24.38 -32.86 37.32
C ASP A 24 -24.62 -34.35 37.05
N ILE A 25 -23.86 -34.98 36.14
CA ILE A 25 -23.80 -36.45 36.04
C ILE A 25 -23.34 -37.08 37.36
N LYS A 26 -22.41 -36.48 38.12
CA LYS A 26 -22.04 -36.97 39.47
C LYS A 26 -23.15 -36.73 40.51
N ARG A 27 -23.96 -35.68 40.39
CA ARG A 27 -25.14 -35.46 41.24
C ARG A 27 -26.20 -36.52 40.96
N ASP A 28 -26.46 -36.82 39.70
CA ASP A 28 -27.48 -37.79 39.27
C ASP A 28 -27.04 -39.23 39.53
N ASP A 29 -25.78 -39.59 39.23
CA ASP A 29 -25.20 -40.88 39.64
C ASP A 29 -25.21 -41.05 41.18
N ALA A 30 -24.95 -39.98 41.94
CA ALA A 30 -25.05 -40.01 43.40
C ALA A 30 -26.49 -40.03 43.92
N ALA A 31 -27.46 -39.47 43.19
CA ALA A 31 -28.88 -39.55 43.51
C ALA A 31 -29.40 -40.98 43.26
N MET A 32 -29.12 -41.54 42.08
CA MET A 32 -29.36 -42.95 41.75
C MET A 32 -28.74 -43.90 42.77
N ALA A 33 -27.47 -43.68 43.16
CA ALA A 33 -26.82 -44.49 44.19
C ALA A 33 -27.49 -44.37 45.58
N ARG A 34 -28.06 -43.20 45.92
CA ARG A 34 -28.83 -42.99 47.15
C ARG A 34 -30.21 -43.67 47.10
N GLU A 35 -30.92 -43.59 45.97
CA GLU A 35 -32.18 -44.32 45.79
C GLU A 35 -31.95 -45.83 45.81
N TRP A 36 -30.90 -46.33 45.17
CA TRP A 36 -30.54 -47.76 45.23
C TRP A 36 -30.18 -48.19 46.65
N ALA A 37 -29.38 -47.41 47.38
CA ALA A 37 -29.09 -47.66 48.80
C ALA A 37 -30.35 -47.59 49.69
N ALA A 38 -31.34 -46.76 49.37
CA ALA A 38 -32.62 -46.72 50.06
C ALA A 38 -33.47 -47.97 49.75
N ALA A 39 -33.49 -48.43 48.49
CA ALA A 39 -34.14 -49.67 48.08
C ALA A 39 -33.52 -50.90 48.76
N THR A 40 -32.18 -50.97 48.87
CA THR A 40 -31.51 -52.04 49.62
C THR A 40 -31.88 -52.00 51.11
N ARG A 41 -31.88 -50.82 51.74
CA ARG A 41 -32.31 -50.68 53.15
C ARG A 41 -33.76 -51.10 53.40
N LEU A 42 -34.67 -50.86 52.44
CA LEU A 42 -36.05 -51.34 52.52
C LEU A 42 -36.12 -52.88 52.49
N SER A 43 -35.21 -53.57 51.79
CA SER A 43 -35.14 -55.04 51.82
C SER A 43 -34.48 -55.60 53.09
N GLU A 44 -33.52 -54.89 53.70
CA GLU A 44 -32.87 -55.31 54.95
C GLU A 44 -33.80 -55.20 56.17
N THR A 45 -34.77 -54.27 56.17
CA THR A 45 -35.68 -54.04 57.31
C THR A 45 -36.63 -55.19 57.69
N GLN A 46 -36.68 -56.32 56.96
CA GLN A 46 -37.49 -57.48 57.33
C GLN A 46 -36.79 -58.56 58.16
N LYS A 47 -35.49 -58.47 58.47
CA LYS A 47 -34.75 -59.56 59.14
C LYS A 47 -33.88 -59.14 60.34
N THR A 48 -34.42 -58.36 61.28
CA THR A 48 -33.90 -58.30 62.67
C THR A 48 -34.93 -57.73 63.67
N ASN A 49 -35.83 -58.56 64.19
CA ASN A 49 -36.29 -58.41 65.58
C ASN A 49 -36.72 -59.76 66.18
N THR A 50 -36.74 -59.85 67.50
CA THR A 50 -36.81 -61.09 68.27
C THR A 50 -38.18 -61.31 68.91
N GLN A 51 -38.50 -62.58 69.22
CA GLN A 51 -39.12 -62.87 70.50
C GLN A 51 -38.85 -64.30 70.97
N SER A 52 -38.18 -64.41 72.11
CA SER A 52 -38.14 -65.61 72.94
C SER A 52 -39.31 -65.56 73.93
N ILE A 53 -40.15 -66.60 73.94
CA ILE A 53 -41.16 -66.81 74.98
C ILE A 53 -41.01 -68.23 75.49
N ALA A 54 -40.99 -68.37 76.81
CA ALA A 54 -40.91 -69.65 77.51
C ALA A 54 -42.13 -69.79 78.43
N LEU A 55 -42.72 -71.00 78.45
CA LEU A 55 -43.57 -71.54 79.55
C LEU A 55 -44.89 -70.77 79.82
N HIS A 56 -46.04 -71.40 80.06
CA HIS A 56 -46.28 -72.62 80.85
C HIS A 56 -47.67 -73.25 80.54
N ASN A 57 -48.02 -74.32 81.28
CA ASN A 57 -49.24 -75.14 81.20
C ASN A 57 -50.59 -74.44 80.97
N THR A 58 -51.50 -75.07 80.22
CA THR A 58 -52.70 -75.83 80.72
C THR A 58 -53.45 -76.43 79.51
N THR A 59 -53.71 -77.74 79.37
CA THR A 59 -54.62 -78.68 80.09
C THR A 59 -55.87 -78.99 79.26
N SER A 60 -56.35 -80.25 79.36
CA SER A 60 -57.65 -80.80 78.88
C SER A 60 -57.82 -81.24 77.42
N THR A 61 -58.13 -82.55 77.29
CA THR A 61 -59.16 -83.18 76.42
C THR A 61 -59.15 -82.91 74.90
N ASN A 62 -59.26 -83.89 73.99
CA ASN A 62 -59.81 -85.24 74.16
C ASN A 62 -59.30 -86.26 73.12
N THR A 63 -58.93 -87.43 73.63
CA THR A 63 -59.39 -88.75 73.18
C THR A 63 -59.94 -88.93 71.75
N SER A 64 -59.26 -89.75 70.95
CA SER A 64 -59.83 -91.09 70.66
C SER A 64 -58.81 -92.14 70.25
N ALA A 65 -59.09 -93.34 70.73
CA ALA A 65 -58.37 -94.59 70.58
C ALA A 65 -57.86 -94.92 69.17
N ARG A 66 -56.67 -95.54 69.12
CA ARG A 66 -56.60 -96.88 68.52
C ARG A 66 -55.58 -97.84 69.17
N GLN A 67 -56.13 -98.76 69.95
CA GLN A 67 -55.66 -100.15 70.11
C GLN A 67 -54.18 -100.35 70.49
N THR A 68 -53.96 -100.32 71.82
CA THR A 68 -52.96 -101.15 72.48
C THR A 68 -53.07 -102.62 72.05
N ARG A 69 -52.26 -103.04 71.06
CA ARG A 69 -51.75 -104.42 71.01
C ARG A 69 -50.68 -104.48 72.12
N GLY A 70 -51.03 -104.91 73.33
CA GLY A 70 -51.69 -106.19 73.57
C GLY A 70 -50.62 -107.26 73.59
N THR A 71 -49.68 -107.12 74.54
CA THR A 71 -48.62 -108.09 74.83
C THR A 71 -49.28 -109.40 75.24
N ARG A 72 -49.50 -110.27 74.27
CA ARG A 72 -50.17 -111.56 74.45
C ARG A 72 -49.24 -112.46 75.25
N THR A 73 -49.35 -112.38 76.58
CA THR A 73 -48.79 -113.36 77.52
C THR A 73 -49.52 -114.68 77.28
N VAL A 74 -49.04 -115.42 76.28
CA VAL A 74 -49.38 -116.83 76.13
C VAL A 74 -48.81 -117.50 77.37
N GLU A 75 -49.69 -117.99 78.24
CA GLU A 75 -49.31 -118.91 79.31
C GLU A 75 -48.90 -120.23 78.68
N ILE A 76 -47.62 -120.29 78.31
CA ILE A 76 -47.01 -121.50 77.79
C ILE A 76 -46.93 -122.49 78.96
N LYS A 77 -47.88 -123.42 79.03
CA LYS A 77 -47.85 -124.59 79.93
C LYS A 77 -46.82 -125.63 79.45
N GLU A 78 -45.56 -125.18 79.36
CA GLU A 78 -44.38 -126.02 79.13
C GLU A 78 -43.91 -126.58 80.48
N THR A 79 -44.01 -127.90 80.67
CA THR A 79 -43.29 -128.59 81.75
C THR A 79 -41.81 -128.67 81.37
N HIS A 80 -41.08 -127.58 81.63
CA HIS A 80 -39.68 -127.43 81.28
C HIS A 80 -38.81 -127.20 82.52
N SER A 81 -37.65 -127.86 82.54
CA SER A 81 -36.67 -127.76 83.62
C SER A 81 -36.24 -126.31 83.86
N THR A 82 -35.90 -125.98 85.10
CA THR A 82 -35.39 -124.65 85.50
C THR A 82 -34.21 -124.18 84.64
N GLU A 83 -33.39 -125.12 84.18
CA GLU A 83 -32.28 -124.90 83.27
C GLU A 83 -32.71 -124.36 81.90
N ALA A 84 -33.81 -124.86 81.33
CA ALA A 84 -34.36 -124.38 80.05
C ALA A 84 -34.91 -122.95 80.17
N PHE A 85 -35.52 -122.61 81.31
CA PHE A 85 -35.92 -121.22 81.59
C PHE A 85 -34.71 -120.29 81.73
N ILE A 86 -33.63 -120.75 82.37
CA ILE A 86 -32.37 -119.99 82.47
C ILE A 86 -31.73 -119.81 81.08
N ALA A 87 -31.74 -120.83 80.23
CA ALA A 87 -31.26 -120.74 78.85
C ALA A 87 -32.05 -119.72 78.02
N LYS A 88 -33.39 -119.84 77.98
CA LYS A 88 -34.31 -118.92 77.27
C LYS A 88 -34.20 -117.48 77.81
N LYS A 89 -33.93 -117.30 79.11
CA LYS A 89 -33.68 -115.99 79.74
C LYS A 89 -32.29 -115.41 79.39
N ARG A 90 -31.26 -116.24 79.23
CA ARG A 90 -29.93 -115.83 78.72
C ARG A 90 -30.00 -115.46 77.25
N GLU A 91 -30.71 -116.23 76.43
CA GLU A 91 -30.99 -115.96 75.01
C GLU A 91 -31.68 -114.61 74.83
N VAL A 92 -32.77 -114.35 75.56
CA VAL A 92 -33.45 -113.03 75.56
C VAL A 92 -32.53 -111.92 76.07
N GLY A 93 -31.62 -112.20 77.02
CA GLY A 93 -30.61 -111.25 77.48
C GLY A 93 -29.59 -110.88 76.40
N LEU A 94 -29.04 -111.88 75.70
CA LEU A 94 -28.12 -111.70 74.59
C LEU A 94 -28.79 -111.00 73.39
N MET A 95 -30.02 -111.36 73.06
CA MET A 95 -30.82 -110.68 72.03
C MET A 95 -31.06 -109.21 72.38
N ARG A 96 -31.36 -108.88 73.64
CA ARG A 96 -31.49 -107.49 74.10
C ARG A 96 -30.16 -106.73 74.04
N LEU A 97 -29.05 -107.35 74.41
CA LEU A 97 -27.72 -106.74 74.31
C LEU A 97 -27.33 -106.49 72.83
N ALA A 98 -27.60 -107.46 71.95
CA ALA A 98 -27.35 -107.33 70.52
C ALA A 98 -28.22 -106.25 69.86
N LEU A 99 -29.51 -106.16 70.23
CA LEU A 99 -30.41 -105.09 69.81
C LEU A 99 -29.93 -103.72 70.32
N ALA A 100 -29.60 -103.60 71.61
CA ALA A 100 -29.08 -102.35 72.18
C ALA A 100 -27.77 -101.91 71.51
N ASN A 101 -26.87 -102.85 71.18
CA ASN A 101 -25.64 -102.56 70.45
C ASN A 101 -25.94 -102.11 69.01
N LYS A 102 -26.88 -102.76 68.31
CA LYS A 102 -27.30 -102.35 66.95
C LYS A 102 -28.07 -101.04 66.94
N GLU A 103 -28.82 -100.70 67.99
CA GLU A 103 -29.43 -99.38 68.18
C GLU A 103 -28.37 -98.30 68.46
N ALA A 104 -27.33 -98.60 69.23
CA ALA A 104 -26.22 -97.67 69.48
C ALA A 104 -25.36 -97.44 68.23
N GLU A 105 -25.01 -98.50 67.52
CA GLU A 105 -24.33 -98.46 66.21
C GLU A 105 -25.15 -97.68 65.18
N LYS A 106 -26.47 -97.92 65.13
CA LYS A 106 -27.39 -97.13 64.30
C LYS A 106 -27.36 -95.65 64.68
N ARG A 107 -27.46 -95.29 65.97
CA ARG A 107 -27.40 -93.88 66.42
C ARG A 107 -26.05 -93.23 66.08
N HIS A 108 -24.94 -93.94 66.20
CA HIS A 108 -23.62 -93.42 65.79
C HIS A 108 -23.60 -93.08 64.30
N LEU A 109 -24.08 -94.00 63.46
CA LEU A 109 -24.20 -93.79 62.01
C LEU A 109 -25.19 -92.67 61.66
N GLU A 110 -26.30 -92.53 62.40
CA GLU A 110 -27.24 -91.41 62.25
C GLU A 110 -26.57 -90.07 62.63
N GLU A 111 -25.79 -90.00 63.71
CA GLU A 111 -25.03 -88.80 64.08
C GLU A 111 -23.90 -88.48 63.09
N GLU A 112 -23.23 -89.47 62.51
CA GLU A 112 -22.21 -89.27 61.47
C GLU A 112 -22.82 -88.80 60.15
N MET A 113 -23.96 -89.38 59.75
CA MET A 113 -24.79 -88.89 58.64
C MET A 113 -25.18 -87.44 58.88
N ASP A 114 -25.67 -87.09 60.07
CA ASP A 114 -26.02 -85.73 60.48
C ASP A 114 -24.83 -84.75 60.35
N ARG A 115 -23.63 -85.17 60.79
CA ARG A 115 -22.39 -84.38 60.70
C ARG A 115 -21.96 -84.17 59.25
N VAL A 116 -22.09 -85.19 58.41
CA VAL A 116 -21.78 -85.11 56.97
C VAL A 116 -22.81 -84.24 56.23
N GLU A 117 -24.09 -84.42 56.51
CA GLU A 117 -25.18 -83.65 55.89
C GLU A 117 -25.11 -82.16 56.28
N LYS A 118 -24.77 -81.84 57.54
CA LYS A 118 -24.53 -80.45 57.99
C LYS A 118 -23.33 -79.82 57.28
N ARG A 119 -22.23 -80.55 57.09
CA ARG A 119 -21.07 -80.08 56.30
C ARG A 119 -21.43 -79.88 54.82
N LEU A 120 -22.19 -80.81 54.24
CA LEU A 120 -22.65 -80.73 52.85
C LEU A 120 -23.58 -79.53 52.63
N ARG A 121 -24.53 -79.28 53.53
CA ARG A 121 -25.37 -78.07 53.51
C ARG A 121 -24.54 -76.80 53.61
N GLN A 122 -23.55 -76.74 54.52
CA GLN A 122 -22.64 -75.60 54.63
C GLN A 122 -21.83 -75.36 53.35
N GLN A 123 -21.36 -76.41 52.68
CA GLN A 123 -20.67 -76.29 51.38
C GLN A 123 -21.62 -75.86 50.27
N GLN A 124 -22.85 -76.37 50.23
CA GLN A 124 -23.89 -75.94 49.27
C GLN A 124 -24.29 -74.48 49.47
N GLU A 125 -24.46 -74.03 50.72
CA GLU A 125 -24.75 -72.64 51.08
C GLU A 125 -23.60 -71.70 50.75
N GLN A 126 -22.35 -72.12 50.99
CA GLN A 126 -21.16 -71.38 50.55
C GLN A 126 -21.09 -71.26 49.04
N LEU A 127 -21.32 -72.35 48.29
CA LEU A 127 -21.35 -72.35 46.83
C LEU A 127 -22.44 -71.42 46.29
N ALA A 128 -23.68 -71.56 46.77
CA ALA A 128 -24.79 -70.68 46.41
C ALA A 128 -24.48 -69.21 46.72
N SER A 129 -23.90 -68.92 47.89
CA SER A 129 -23.50 -67.54 48.25
C SER A 129 -22.38 -67.01 47.36
N THR A 130 -21.45 -67.84 46.89
CA THR A 130 -20.45 -67.43 45.89
C THR A 130 -21.04 -67.24 44.50
N GLU A 131 -22.03 -68.06 44.10
CA GLU A 131 -22.75 -67.92 42.85
C GLU A 131 -23.60 -66.63 42.83
N GLU A 132 -24.32 -66.32 43.89
CA GLU A 132 -25.03 -65.04 44.05
C GLU A 132 -24.08 -63.84 43.95
N LYS A 133 -22.94 -63.89 44.66
CA LYS A 133 -21.92 -62.83 44.61
C LYS A 133 -21.34 -62.67 43.21
N PHE A 134 -21.04 -63.77 42.51
CA PHE A 134 -20.53 -63.76 41.14
C PHE A 134 -21.57 -63.21 40.14
N ASN A 135 -22.82 -63.68 40.23
CA ASN A 135 -23.92 -63.18 39.41
C ASN A 135 -24.20 -61.68 39.66
N ASN A 136 -24.09 -61.21 40.90
CA ASN A 136 -24.23 -59.79 41.22
C ASN A 136 -23.02 -58.96 40.76
N PHE A 137 -21.80 -59.51 40.83
CA PHE A 137 -20.60 -58.89 40.23
C PHE A 137 -20.73 -58.77 38.71
N LEU A 138 -21.20 -59.80 38.00
CA LEU A 138 -21.45 -59.73 36.55
C LEU A 138 -22.52 -58.68 36.22
N LYS A 139 -23.62 -58.61 36.98
CA LYS A 139 -24.64 -57.57 36.79
C LYS A 139 -24.06 -56.16 36.98
N HIS A 140 -23.26 -55.93 38.03
CA HIS A 140 -22.62 -54.64 38.28
C HIS A 140 -21.62 -54.29 37.18
N SER A 141 -20.72 -55.22 36.82
CA SER A 141 -19.70 -55.03 35.79
C SER A 141 -20.32 -54.73 34.42
N ASN A 142 -21.40 -55.43 34.04
CA ASN A 142 -22.10 -55.16 32.79
C ASN A 142 -22.81 -53.79 32.83
N LEU A 143 -23.49 -53.45 33.94
CA LEU A 143 -24.15 -52.14 34.11
C LEU A 143 -23.15 -50.98 34.10
N GLU A 144 -21.95 -51.19 34.66
CA GLU A 144 -20.85 -50.23 34.72
C GLU A 144 -20.18 -50.05 33.36
N GLN A 145 -19.99 -51.14 32.60
CA GLN A 145 -19.55 -51.10 31.19
C GLN A 145 -20.57 -50.36 30.31
N ASP A 146 -21.86 -50.69 30.43
CA ASP A 146 -22.96 -50.01 29.75
C ASP A 146 -23.01 -48.50 30.10
N ALA A 147 -22.77 -48.15 31.36
CA ALA A 147 -22.69 -46.75 31.80
C ALA A 147 -21.44 -46.04 31.24
N ALA A 148 -20.29 -46.71 31.20
CA ALA A 148 -19.07 -46.17 30.60
C ALA A 148 -19.23 -45.94 29.09
N VAL A 149 -19.84 -46.87 28.35
CA VAL A 149 -20.19 -46.71 26.93
C VAL A 149 -21.13 -45.52 26.73
N ARG A 150 -22.23 -45.42 27.51
CA ARG A 150 -23.15 -44.28 27.40
C ARG A 150 -22.48 -42.94 27.70
N ARG A 151 -21.61 -42.85 28.71
CA ARG A 151 -20.83 -41.62 28.99
C ARG A 151 -19.93 -41.25 27.79
N ALA A 152 -19.20 -42.22 27.24
CA ALA A 152 -18.35 -42.00 26.05
C ALA A 152 -19.15 -41.60 24.80
N GLU A 153 -20.34 -42.16 24.58
CA GLU A 153 -21.24 -41.75 23.49
C GLU A 153 -21.75 -40.31 23.65
N VAL A 154 -22.09 -39.90 24.88
CA VAL A 154 -22.53 -38.52 25.19
C VAL A 154 -21.39 -37.53 24.99
N GLU A 155 -20.18 -37.82 25.48
CA GLU A 155 -18.99 -36.99 25.25
C GLU A 155 -18.62 -36.90 23.76
N SER A 156 -18.74 -38.01 23.03
CA SER A 156 -18.52 -38.05 21.58
C SER A 156 -19.55 -37.21 20.81
N LYS A 157 -20.85 -37.28 21.17
CA LYS A 157 -21.90 -36.41 20.61
C LYS A 157 -21.64 -34.94 20.89
N ALA A 158 -21.36 -34.56 22.15
CA ALA A 158 -21.06 -33.19 22.53
C ALA A 158 -19.85 -32.64 21.75
N LYS A 159 -18.79 -33.46 21.57
CA LYS A 159 -17.65 -33.11 20.72
C LYS A 159 -18.03 -32.95 19.25
N GLN A 160 -18.90 -33.81 18.71
CA GLN A 160 -19.39 -33.71 17.33
C GLN A 160 -20.26 -32.47 17.10
N GLU A 161 -21.11 -32.11 18.06
CA GLU A 161 -21.90 -30.87 18.06
C GLU A 161 -20.99 -29.64 18.06
N ARG A 162 -19.99 -29.57 18.95
CA ARG A 162 -18.99 -28.49 18.93
C ARG A 162 -18.20 -28.42 17.62
N LEU A 163 -17.90 -29.55 16.99
CA LEU A 163 -17.27 -29.58 15.66
C LEU A 163 -18.19 -29.12 14.52
N ILE A 164 -19.52 -29.17 14.70
CA ILE A 164 -20.51 -28.58 13.78
C ILE A 164 -20.61 -27.07 14.03
N ASP A 165 -20.68 -26.63 15.29
CA ASP A 165 -20.64 -25.21 15.68
C ASP A 165 -19.40 -24.51 15.11
N ILE A 166 -18.20 -25.10 15.31
CA ILE A 166 -16.94 -24.56 14.79
C ILE A 166 -16.99 -24.44 13.26
N LYS A 167 -17.46 -25.46 12.53
CA LYS A 167 -17.60 -25.39 11.06
C LYS A 167 -18.57 -24.30 10.60
N LYS A 168 -19.68 -24.12 11.33
CA LYS A 168 -20.66 -23.06 11.06
C LYS A 168 -20.06 -21.67 11.28
N LEU A 169 -19.34 -21.48 12.38
CA LEU A 169 -18.64 -20.22 12.68
C LEU A 169 -17.53 -19.95 11.67
N SER A 170 -16.70 -20.92 11.31
CA SER A 170 -15.67 -20.77 10.26
C SER A 170 -16.28 -20.44 8.89
N ALA A 171 -17.45 -20.98 8.55
CA ALA A 171 -18.16 -20.61 7.32
C ALA A 171 -18.73 -19.18 7.37
N GLN A 172 -19.22 -18.73 8.52
CA GLN A 172 -19.67 -17.34 8.73
C GLN A 172 -18.49 -16.35 8.68
N ILE A 173 -17.36 -16.69 9.32
CA ILE A 173 -16.12 -15.91 9.23
C ILE A 173 -15.66 -15.81 7.78
N GLY A 174 -15.58 -16.93 7.04
CA GLY A 174 -15.18 -16.92 5.63
C GLY A 174 -16.12 -16.12 4.71
N HIS A 175 -17.42 -16.06 5.03
CA HIS A 175 -18.38 -15.21 4.32
C HIS A 175 -18.14 -13.72 4.60
N VAL A 176 -17.94 -13.35 5.88
CA VAL A 176 -17.63 -11.98 6.28
C VAL A 176 -16.28 -11.52 5.72
N GLU A 177 -15.25 -12.37 5.76
CA GLU A 177 -13.95 -12.10 5.12
C GLU A 177 -14.09 -11.89 3.60
N GLN A 178 -14.92 -12.68 2.93
CA GLN A 178 -15.14 -12.52 1.49
C GLN A 178 -15.86 -11.20 1.17
N ASP A 179 -16.81 -10.79 2.01
CA ASP A 179 -17.57 -9.55 1.82
C ASP A 179 -16.74 -8.32 2.21
N MET A 180 -15.93 -8.40 3.27
CA MET A 180 -14.89 -7.42 3.60
C MET A 180 -14.00 -7.17 2.39
N ARG A 181 -13.39 -8.22 1.80
CA ARG A 181 -12.52 -8.10 0.61
C ARG A 181 -13.22 -7.50 -0.61
N LYS A 182 -14.54 -7.73 -0.79
CA LYS A 182 -15.32 -7.05 -1.84
C LYS A 182 -15.46 -5.56 -1.54
N THR A 183 -15.81 -5.20 -0.30
CA THR A 183 -15.98 -3.80 0.11
C THR A 183 -14.66 -3.04 0.19
N GLU A 184 -13.56 -3.71 0.51
CA GLU A 184 -12.19 -3.17 0.50
C GLU A 184 -11.78 -2.82 -0.93
N ALA A 185 -11.90 -3.75 -1.88
CA ALA A 185 -11.61 -3.49 -3.29
C ALA A 185 -12.54 -2.41 -3.91
N GLN A 186 -13.82 -2.36 -3.51
CA GLN A 186 -14.73 -1.29 -3.91
C GLN A 186 -14.34 0.07 -3.30
N LEU A 187 -13.88 0.08 -2.05
CA LEU A 187 -13.42 1.29 -1.36
C LEU A 187 -12.09 1.79 -1.94
N GLU A 188 -11.19 0.90 -2.34
CA GLU A 188 -9.96 1.24 -3.07
C GLU A 188 -10.28 1.86 -4.42
N LEU A 189 -11.14 1.24 -5.22
CA LEU A 189 -11.62 1.81 -6.49
C LEU A 189 -12.31 3.18 -6.29
N CYS A 190 -13.09 3.36 -5.23
CA CYS A 190 -13.70 4.67 -4.92
C CYS A 190 -12.67 5.72 -4.47
N LYS A 191 -11.56 5.32 -3.82
CA LYS A 191 -10.44 6.21 -3.48
C LYS A 191 -9.63 6.59 -4.72
N GLU A 192 -9.44 5.67 -5.65
CA GLU A 192 -8.82 5.93 -6.96
C GLU A 192 -9.66 6.91 -7.78
N TYR A 193 -10.99 6.68 -7.85
CA TYR A 193 -11.89 7.65 -8.47
C TYR A 193 -11.88 9.00 -7.75
N LYS A 194 -11.81 9.04 -6.41
CA LYS A 194 -11.66 10.30 -5.69
C LYS A 194 -10.36 11.02 -6.05
N SER A 195 -9.21 10.32 -6.00
CA SER A 195 -7.91 10.96 -6.29
C SER A 195 -7.79 11.42 -7.76
N PHE A 196 -8.51 10.76 -8.67
CA PHE A 196 -8.67 11.19 -10.06
C PHE A 196 -9.58 12.43 -10.18
N MET A 197 -10.73 12.50 -9.49
CA MET A 197 -11.54 13.72 -9.43
C MET A 197 -10.76 14.88 -8.78
N ASP A 198 -9.99 14.60 -7.72
CA ASP A 198 -9.11 15.57 -7.06
C ASP A 198 -7.92 16.03 -7.94
N SER A 199 -7.57 15.30 -9.00
CA SER A 199 -6.51 15.72 -9.94
C SER A 199 -7.07 16.48 -11.16
N LEU A 200 -8.30 16.17 -11.60
CA LEU A 200 -9.00 16.94 -12.63
C LEU A 200 -9.57 18.27 -12.10
N THR A 201 -10.00 18.31 -10.84
CA THR A 201 -10.67 19.50 -10.28
C THR A 201 -9.68 20.65 -10.07
N PRO A 202 -9.93 21.85 -10.64
CA PRO A 202 -9.06 23.01 -10.47
C PRO A 202 -8.83 23.37 -9.00
N PRO A 203 -7.60 23.72 -8.57
CA PRO A 203 -7.32 24.08 -7.17
C PRO A 203 -8.22 25.18 -6.60
N GLN A 204 -8.62 26.16 -7.42
CA GLN A 204 -9.52 27.27 -7.02
C GLN A 204 -10.86 26.77 -6.46
N TRP A 205 -11.46 25.73 -7.06
CA TRP A 205 -12.73 25.15 -6.60
C TRP A 205 -12.70 24.75 -5.11
N PHE A 206 -11.57 24.21 -4.64
CA PHE A 206 -11.41 23.83 -3.23
C PHE A 206 -11.31 25.05 -2.31
N TYR A 207 -10.64 26.12 -2.75
CA TYR A 207 -10.60 27.39 -2.02
C TYR A 207 -11.99 28.03 -1.96
N ASP A 208 -12.68 28.11 -3.10
CA ASP A 208 -14.02 28.68 -3.22
C ASP A 208 -15.01 27.93 -2.34
N VAL A 209 -15.06 26.59 -2.42
CA VAL A 209 -15.94 25.75 -1.58
C VAL A 209 -15.63 25.90 -0.09
N LEU A 210 -14.35 25.95 0.32
CA LEU A 210 -14.01 26.15 1.73
C LEU A 210 -14.36 27.57 2.22
N CYS A 211 -14.18 28.60 1.38
CA CYS A 211 -14.65 29.95 1.68
C CYS A 211 -16.17 29.95 1.87
N ASP A 212 -16.91 29.40 0.91
CA ASP A 212 -18.38 29.33 0.92
C ASP A 212 -18.92 28.65 2.17
N LEU A 213 -18.32 27.54 2.60
CA LEU A 213 -18.72 26.80 3.80
C LEU A 213 -18.43 27.60 5.09
N ARG A 214 -17.22 28.16 5.22
CA ARG A 214 -16.84 28.99 6.38
C ARG A 214 -17.65 30.28 6.46
N VAL A 215 -17.94 30.94 5.34
CA VAL A 215 -18.80 32.12 5.27
C VAL A 215 -20.23 31.77 5.67
N LYS A 216 -20.78 30.64 5.22
CA LYS A 216 -22.10 30.18 5.67
C LYS A 216 -22.14 29.92 7.19
N ASP A 217 -21.09 29.35 7.77
CA ASP A 217 -21.01 29.16 9.23
C ASP A 217 -20.88 30.49 9.99
N ALA A 218 -20.00 31.40 9.55
CA ALA A 218 -19.86 32.73 10.15
C ALA A 218 -21.16 33.53 10.07
N ASN A 219 -21.82 33.52 8.91
CA ASN A 219 -23.08 34.24 8.69
C ASN A 219 -24.22 33.68 9.55
N MET A 220 -24.28 32.35 9.76
CA MET A 220 -25.24 31.75 10.70
C MET A 220 -25.01 32.19 12.16
N VAL A 221 -23.75 32.35 12.58
CA VAL A 221 -23.43 32.87 13.92
C VAL A 221 -23.78 34.36 14.03
N ILE A 222 -23.39 35.18 13.04
CA ILE A 222 -23.69 36.62 13.01
C ILE A 222 -25.21 36.86 13.00
N LEU A 223 -25.96 36.12 12.18
CA LEU A 223 -27.41 36.24 12.07
C LEU A 223 -28.09 35.98 13.43
N ARG A 224 -27.79 34.85 14.08
CA ARG A 224 -28.30 34.53 15.42
C ARG A 224 -27.94 35.60 16.45
N GLU A 225 -26.70 36.10 16.43
CA GLU A 225 -26.31 37.21 17.31
C GLU A 225 -27.10 38.50 17.04
N THR A 226 -27.44 38.80 15.78
CA THR A 226 -28.20 40.00 15.41
C THR A 226 -29.69 39.85 15.73
N GLU A 227 -30.26 38.65 15.61
CA GLU A 227 -31.59 38.31 16.14
C GLU A 227 -31.64 38.47 17.67
N GLU A 228 -30.62 37.96 18.39
CA GLU A 228 -30.52 38.10 19.85
C GLU A 228 -30.36 39.56 20.29
N LYS A 229 -29.57 40.37 19.57
CA LYS A 229 -29.42 41.82 19.82
C LYS A 229 -30.69 42.60 19.49
N TYR A 230 -31.39 42.25 18.41
CA TYR A 230 -32.68 42.85 18.04
C TYR A 230 -33.73 42.54 19.08
N ALA A 231 -33.89 41.27 19.48
CA ALA A 231 -34.87 40.87 20.50
C ALA A 231 -34.68 41.60 21.84
N GLN A 232 -33.43 41.76 22.29
CA GLN A 232 -33.10 42.51 23.51
C GLN A 232 -33.50 44.00 23.38
N ARG A 233 -33.02 44.71 22.35
CA ARG A 233 -33.31 46.13 22.17
C ARG A 233 -34.79 46.41 21.84
N ALA A 234 -35.46 45.52 21.13
CA ALA A 234 -36.89 45.60 20.85
C ALA A 234 -37.72 45.42 22.13
N GLN A 235 -37.30 44.53 23.04
CA GLN A 235 -37.91 44.43 24.36
C GLN A 235 -37.65 45.70 25.18
N GLU A 236 -36.42 46.23 25.21
CA GLU A 236 -36.10 47.50 25.91
C GLU A 236 -36.95 48.67 25.42
N LEU A 237 -37.14 48.82 24.10
CA LEU A 237 -38.01 49.83 23.50
C LEU A 237 -39.49 49.62 23.87
N SER A 238 -39.96 48.38 23.86
CA SER A 238 -41.33 48.02 24.26
C SER A 238 -41.60 48.32 25.73
N ASP A 239 -40.68 47.92 26.63
CA ASP A 239 -40.75 48.20 28.07
C ASP A 239 -40.66 49.71 28.34
N ALA A 240 -39.80 50.45 27.61
CA ALA A 240 -39.73 51.91 27.70
C ALA A 240 -41.04 52.58 27.23
N ALA A 241 -41.61 52.15 26.11
CA ALA A 241 -42.90 52.65 25.61
C ALA A 241 -44.05 52.32 26.58
N ALA A 242 -44.06 51.14 27.18
CA ALA A 242 -45.03 50.75 28.21
C ALA A 242 -44.88 51.61 29.49
N ILE A 243 -43.65 51.89 29.94
CA ILE A 243 -43.38 52.80 31.06
C ILE A 243 -43.84 54.23 30.73
N GLN A 244 -43.59 54.72 29.51
CA GLN A 244 -44.09 56.03 29.08
C GLN A 244 -45.62 56.05 29.02
N ALA A 245 -46.27 55.03 28.46
CA ALA A 245 -47.73 54.92 28.41
C ALA A 245 -48.35 54.87 29.81
N ALA A 246 -47.76 54.13 30.75
CA ALA A 246 -48.17 54.10 32.15
C ALA A 246 -47.98 55.46 32.84
N ARG A 247 -46.90 56.19 32.54
CA ARG A 247 -46.71 57.59 32.99
C ARG A 247 -47.76 58.53 32.38
N ARG A 248 -48.09 58.41 31.09
CA ARG A 248 -49.14 59.20 30.42
C ARG A 248 -50.52 58.92 31.03
N ALA A 249 -50.87 57.65 31.26
CA ALA A 249 -52.11 57.26 31.93
C ALA A 249 -52.19 57.81 33.36
N SER A 250 -51.08 57.71 34.12
CA SER A 250 -50.98 58.29 35.48
C SER A 250 -51.09 59.82 35.46
N ARG A 251 -50.48 60.49 34.47
CA ARG A 251 -50.58 61.95 34.26
C ARG A 251 -52.03 62.35 33.99
N VAL A 252 -52.73 61.65 33.09
CA VAL A 252 -54.13 61.92 32.76
C VAL A 252 -55.05 61.69 33.98
N GLN A 253 -54.87 60.59 34.72
CA GLN A 253 -55.63 60.34 35.96
C GLN A 253 -55.35 61.38 37.05
N PHE A 254 -54.10 61.84 37.18
CA PHE A 254 -53.76 62.92 38.10
C PHE A 254 -54.44 64.23 37.68
N PHE A 255 -54.31 64.65 36.42
CA PHE A 255 -54.94 65.86 35.90
C PHE A 255 -56.48 65.83 35.96
N SER A 256 -57.13 64.67 35.73
CA SER A 256 -58.58 64.55 35.94
C SER A 256 -58.93 64.69 37.42
N SER A 257 -58.21 64.02 38.33
CA SER A 257 -58.45 64.16 39.78
C SER A 257 -58.22 65.59 40.30
N VAL A 258 -57.32 66.36 39.69
CA VAL A 258 -57.10 67.78 39.99
C VAL A 258 -58.22 68.64 39.40
N ARG A 259 -58.68 68.35 38.17
CA ARG A 259 -59.83 69.03 37.54
C ARG A 259 -61.12 68.81 38.32
N ASP A 260 -61.36 67.60 38.81
CA ASP A 260 -62.51 67.23 39.64
C ASP A 260 -62.46 67.82 41.06
N ARG A 261 -61.29 68.34 41.49
CA ARG A 261 -61.13 69.16 42.70
C ARG A 261 -61.19 70.66 42.42
N ALA A 262 -60.88 71.10 41.20
CA ALA A 262 -60.93 72.50 40.78
C ALA A 262 -62.34 72.95 40.33
N SER A 263 -63.23 72.02 40.00
CA SER A 263 -64.62 72.24 39.57
C SER A 263 -65.55 72.87 40.62
N PHE A 264 -65.05 73.22 41.81
CA PHE A 264 -65.83 73.83 42.89
C PHE A 264 -65.84 75.37 42.89
N LEU A 265 -65.00 76.04 42.07
CA LEU A 265 -65.00 77.51 41.95
C LEU A 265 -64.98 77.94 40.48
N GLU A 266 -66.12 78.42 39.99
CA GLU A 266 -66.28 78.94 38.64
C GLU A 266 -65.92 80.44 38.56
N ASN A 267 -65.21 80.80 37.48
CA ASN A 267 -64.79 82.12 36.97
C ASN A 267 -63.29 82.47 37.15
N GLY A 268 -62.61 82.64 36.01
CA GLY A 268 -61.24 83.13 35.92
C GLY A 268 -60.76 83.13 34.47
N ALA A 269 -60.37 84.30 33.94
CA ALA A 269 -59.92 84.44 32.56
C ALA A 269 -58.63 83.64 32.28
N GLY A 270 -58.45 83.22 31.03
CA GLY A 270 -57.40 82.27 30.66
C GLY A 270 -55.98 82.84 30.69
N ASN A 271 -55.01 81.94 30.70
CA ASN A 271 -53.61 82.25 30.41
C ASN A 271 -53.14 81.48 29.17
N LYS A 272 -52.53 82.18 28.21
CA LYS A 272 -51.73 81.55 27.15
C LYS A 272 -50.27 81.51 27.61
N SER A 273 -49.86 80.34 28.09
CA SER A 273 -48.45 79.93 28.17
C SER A 273 -48.39 78.52 27.57
N ASN A 274 -48.03 78.37 26.29
CA ASN A 274 -46.65 78.36 25.77
C ASN A 274 -45.76 77.35 26.51
N GLY A 275 -45.18 76.41 25.77
CA GLY A 275 -43.92 75.79 26.16
C GLY A 275 -43.97 74.42 26.83
N ASP A 276 -45.09 73.70 26.79
CA ASP A 276 -44.99 72.24 26.63
C ASP A 276 -44.78 72.03 25.12
N GLU A 277 -43.54 71.74 24.74
CA GLU A 277 -43.23 71.27 23.38
C GLU A 277 -43.87 69.89 23.24
N GLU A 278 -44.80 69.74 22.29
CA GLU A 278 -45.20 68.42 21.81
C GLU A 278 -44.01 67.86 21.03
N GLU A 279 -43.04 67.27 21.76
CA GLU A 279 -42.08 66.34 21.18
C GLU A 279 -42.90 65.35 20.33
N GLU A 280 -42.66 65.28 19.02
CA GLU A 280 -43.36 64.34 18.15
C GLU A 280 -42.92 62.93 18.56
N GLU A 281 -43.68 62.32 19.48
CA GLU A 281 -43.38 61.05 20.13
C GLU A 281 -43.32 59.94 19.07
N ILE A 282 -42.11 59.68 18.56
CA ILE A 282 -41.85 58.76 17.45
C ILE A 282 -42.52 57.42 17.77
N PRO A 283 -43.45 56.92 16.93
CA PRO A 283 -44.15 55.68 17.20
C PRO A 283 -43.19 54.52 17.44
N LEU A 284 -43.54 53.63 18.37
CA LEU A 284 -42.73 52.45 18.69
C LEU A 284 -42.40 51.63 17.44
N GLU A 285 -43.35 51.51 16.50
CA GLU A 285 -43.15 50.86 15.21
C GLU A 285 -41.96 51.46 14.44
N THR A 286 -41.90 52.78 14.31
CA THR A 286 -40.86 53.48 13.55
C THR A 286 -39.49 53.43 14.23
N LEU A 287 -39.46 53.33 15.57
CA LEU A 287 -38.24 53.07 16.33
C LEU A 287 -37.77 51.62 16.17
N LEU A 288 -38.68 50.65 16.06
CA LEU A 288 -38.36 49.25 15.76
C LEU A 288 -37.88 49.05 14.33
N GLU A 289 -38.49 49.73 13.34
CA GLU A 289 -38.02 49.75 11.94
C GLU A 289 -36.59 50.32 11.83
N GLN A 290 -36.31 51.44 12.51
CA GLN A 290 -34.97 52.03 12.54
C GLN A 290 -33.96 51.13 13.27
N LEU A 291 -34.37 50.48 14.37
CA LEU A 291 -33.56 49.49 15.08
C LEU A 291 -33.23 48.28 14.19
N GLN A 292 -34.21 47.78 13.44
CA GLN A 292 -34.02 46.67 12.51
C GLN A 292 -33.04 47.06 11.41
N HIS A 293 -33.28 48.15 10.69
CA HIS A 293 -32.43 48.56 9.57
C HIS A 293 -30.99 48.90 10.01
N THR A 294 -30.80 49.44 11.23
CA THR A 294 -29.45 49.70 11.77
C THR A 294 -28.73 48.42 12.20
N LEU A 295 -29.42 47.45 12.79
CA LEU A 295 -28.84 46.14 13.12
C LEU A 295 -28.59 45.28 11.87
N GLU A 296 -29.42 45.38 10.83
CA GLU A 296 -29.21 44.72 9.54
C GLU A 296 -27.99 45.28 8.80
N ALA A 297 -27.78 46.60 8.81
CA ALA A 297 -26.56 47.20 8.28
C ALA A 297 -25.31 46.78 9.07
N GLU A 298 -25.38 46.79 10.41
CA GLU A 298 -24.32 46.30 11.29
C GLU A 298 -24.09 44.76 11.17
N ALA A 299 -25.08 44.02 10.67
CA ALA A 299 -24.97 42.61 10.32
C ALA A 299 -24.22 42.44 8.99
N GLN A 300 -24.62 43.19 7.96
CA GLN A 300 -24.02 43.15 6.62
C GLN A 300 -22.53 43.53 6.67
N GLU A 301 -22.17 44.64 7.34
CA GLU A 301 -20.78 45.04 7.54
C GLU A 301 -19.94 43.95 8.23
N ARG A 302 -20.52 43.25 9.23
CA ARG A 302 -19.86 42.11 9.88
C ARG A 302 -19.72 40.90 8.97
N GLN A 303 -20.72 40.60 8.13
CA GLN A 303 -20.66 39.47 7.19
C GLN A 303 -19.62 39.72 6.09
N GLU A 304 -19.53 40.95 5.55
CA GLU A 304 -18.51 41.34 4.58
C GLU A 304 -17.10 41.26 5.19
N ASN A 305 -16.87 41.90 6.33
CA ASN A 305 -15.58 41.83 7.06
C ASN A 305 -15.19 40.39 7.42
N ALA A 306 -16.15 39.54 7.78
CA ALA A 306 -15.90 38.12 8.07
C ALA A 306 -15.54 37.35 6.79
N ALA A 307 -16.25 37.60 5.68
CA ALA A 307 -15.99 36.94 4.40
C ALA A 307 -14.63 37.31 3.80
N GLU A 308 -14.21 38.58 3.89
CA GLU A 308 -12.87 39.01 3.49
C GLU A 308 -11.78 38.32 4.32
N ARG A 309 -11.90 38.32 5.65
CA ARG A 309 -10.98 37.61 6.55
C ARG A 309 -10.90 36.12 6.26
N ILE A 310 -12.04 35.45 6.08
CA ILE A 310 -12.10 34.03 5.74
C ILE A 310 -11.41 33.76 4.41
N LYS A 311 -11.59 34.62 3.41
CA LYS A 311 -10.96 34.51 2.09
C LYS A 311 -9.44 34.71 2.17
N GLU A 312 -8.97 35.68 2.95
CA GLU A 312 -7.54 35.85 3.24
C GLU A 312 -6.96 34.60 3.92
N GLU A 313 -7.56 34.15 5.03
CA GLU A 313 -7.12 32.96 5.77
C GLU A 313 -7.11 31.69 4.90
N VAL A 314 -8.13 31.47 4.07
CA VAL A 314 -8.24 30.30 3.20
C VAL A 314 -7.26 30.37 2.04
N SER A 315 -7.07 31.53 1.40
CA SER A 315 -6.09 31.72 0.31
C SER A 315 -4.63 31.57 0.76
N ALA A 316 -4.34 31.84 2.04
CA ALA A 316 -3.01 31.65 2.63
C ALA A 316 -2.65 30.17 2.89
N LEU A 317 -3.60 29.24 2.74
CA LEU A 317 -3.36 27.80 2.94
C LEU A 317 -2.90 27.10 1.64
N PRO A 318 -2.00 26.11 1.73
CA PRO A 318 -1.70 25.23 0.60
C PRO A 318 -2.88 24.29 0.31
N VAL A 319 -3.04 23.93 -0.97
CA VAL A 319 -4.19 23.18 -1.52
C VAL A 319 -4.46 21.88 -0.77
N GLU A 320 -3.41 21.17 -0.36
CA GLU A 320 -3.50 19.88 0.33
C GLU A 320 -4.12 20.03 1.73
N LYS A 321 -3.88 21.16 2.41
CA LYS A 321 -4.51 21.47 3.70
C LYS A 321 -5.96 21.89 3.51
N VAL A 322 -6.29 22.64 2.46
CA VAL A 322 -7.68 23.00 2.11
C VAL A 322 -8.51 21.75 1.83
N ARG A 323 -7.97 20.80 1.05
CA ARG A 323 -8.56 19.48 0.83
C ARG A 323 -8.73 18.68 2.12
N ALA A 324 -7.69 18.61 2.96
CA ALA A 324 -7.78 17.92 4.24
C ALA A 324 -8.80 18.54 5.20
N ILE A 325 -8.95 19.87 5.22
CA ILE A 325 -9.97 20.56 6.02
C ILE A 325 -11.38 20.21 5.50
N LEU A 326 -11.61 20.26 4.18
CA LEU A 326 -12.88 19.85 3.59
C LEU A 326 -13.23 18.40 3.94
N ASP A 327 -12.27 17.48 3.81
CA ASP A 327 -12.46 16.04 4.04
C ASP A 327 -12.71 15.64 5.50
N ASN A 328 -12.21 16.41 6.48
CA ASN A 328 -12.24 16.02 7.90
C ASN A 328 -13.16 16.90 8.76
N ASP A 329 -13.24 18.21 8.48
CA ASP A 329 -13.99 19.16 9.30
C ASP A 329 -15.46 19.31 8.84
N TYR A 330 -15.79 18.88 7.62
CA TYR A 330 -17.13 19.01 7.02
C TYR A 330 -17.72 17.66 6.61
N PRO A 331 -19.03 17.41 6.86
CA PRO A 331 -19.68 16.19 6.38
C PRO A 331 -19.85 16.25 4.86
N GLN A 332 -19.59 15.13 4.18
CA GLN A 332 -19.61 15.02 2.71
C GLN A 332 -20.92 15.52 2.07
N GLU A 333 -22.06 15.36 2.75
CA GLU A 333 -23.39 15.85 2.32
C GLU A 333 -23.47 17.38 2.14
N ARG A 334 -22.56 18.13 2.79
CA ARG A 334 -22.48 19.59 2.72
C ARG A 334 -21.50 20.09 1.67
N ILE A 335 -20.59 19.22 1.20
CA ILE A 335 -19.60 19.54 0.18
C ILE A 335 -20.27 19.39 -1.20
N PRO A 336 -20.24 20.43 -2.08
CA PRO A 336 -20.76 20.30 -3.43
C PRO A 336 -20.07 19.18 -4.21
N MET A 337 -20.78 18.59 -5.18
CA MET A 337 -20.17 17.66 -6.13
C MET A 337 -19.11 18.38 -6.99
N TYR A 338 -17.97 17.72 -7.19
CA TYR A 338 -16.88 18.19 -8.06
C TYR A 338 -17.36 18.59 -9.46
N PHE A 339 -18.20 17.73 -10.05
CA PHE A 339 -18.82 17.89 -11.37
C PHE A 339 -20.31 17.60 -11.24
N ALA A 340 -21.15 18.40 -11.89
CA ALA A 340 -22.61 18.25 -11.85
C ALA A 340 -23.15 17.38 -12.99
N GLU A 341 -22.45 17.39 -14.14
CA GLU A 341 -22.86 16.72 -15.37
C GLU A 341 -21.69 15.89 -15.91
N PRO A 342 -21.89 14.64 -16.38
CA PRO A 342 -20.80 13.79 -16.86
C PRO A 342 -20.00 14.40 -18.02
N ASP A 343 -20.66 15.19 -18.86
CA ASP A 343 -20.08 15.81 -20.05
C ASP A 343 -18.96 16.81 -19.68
N GLN A 344 -18.98 17.39 -18.48
CA GLN A 344 -17.93 18.29 -17.99
C GLN A 344 -16.55 17.61 -17.89
N ILE A 345 -16.52 16.30 -17.64
CA ILE A 345 -15.29 15.49 -17.62
C ILE A 345 -14.83 15.15 -19.05
N LEU A 346 -15.78 14.95 -19.97
CA LEU A 346 -15.49 14.74 -21.39
C LEU A 346 -14.94 16.03 -22.03
N ASP A 347 -15.49 17.19 -21.69
CA ASP A 347 -15.00 18.49 -22.14
C ASP A 347 -13.56 18.73 -21.65
N ILE A 348 -13.25 18.44 -20.38
CA ILE A 348 -11.87 18.52 -19.86
C ILE A 348 -10.94 17.59 -20.66
N PHE A 349 -11.39 16.36 -20.95
CA PHE A 349 -10.61 15.41 -21.75
C PHE A 349 -10.38 15.92 -23.19
N ILE A 350 -11.42 16.43 -23.87
CA ILE A 350 -11.32 17.01 -25.21
C ILE A 350 -10.37 18.21 -25.23
N ASN A 351 -10.48 19.14 -24.27
CA ASN A 351 -9.56 20.28 -24.15
C ASN A 351 -8.09 19.84 -23.97
N VAL A 352 -7.86 18.73 -23.26
CA VAL A 352 -6.52 18.14 -23.10
C VAL A 352 -6.05 17.42 -24.37
N GLU A 353 -6.92 16.73 -25.10
CA GLU A 353 -6.58 16.15 -26.41
C GLU A 353 -6.26 17.23 -27.45
N GLU A 354 -7.07 18.29 -27.55
CA GLU A 354 -6.84 19.43 -28.43
C GLU A 354 -5.56 20.20 -28.06
N GLY A 355 -5.33 20.44 -26.76
CA GLY A 355 -4.09 21.07 -26.27
C GLY A 355 -2.84 20.24 -26.55
N ASN A 356 -2.91 18.92 -26.40
CA ASN A 356 -1.82 18.02 -26.77
C ASN A 356 -1.60 17.97 -28.29
N LEU A 357 -2.67 17.95 -29.09
CA LEU A 357 -2.58 18.00 -30.55
C LEU A 357 -1.94 19.32 -31.03
N PHE A 358 -2.32 20.45 -30.44
CA PHE A 358 -1.71 21.76 -30.70
C PHE A 358 -0.23 21.78 -30.32
N LEU A 359 0.14 21.24 -29.15
CA LEU A 359 1.54 21.14 -28.73
C LEU A 359 2.36 20.24 -29.68
N ILE A 360 1.78 19.14 -30.15
CA ILE A 360 2.41 18.26 -31.16
C ILE A 360 2.61 19.01 -32.48
N GLN A 361 1.59 19.71 -32.97
CA GLN A 361 1.68 20.53 -34.20
C GLN A 361 2.77 21.61 -34.06
N ASN A 362 2.75 22.39 -32.98
CA ASN A 362 3.76 23.42 -32.74
C ASN A 362 5.18 22.83 -32.63
N SER A 363 5.33 21.65 -32.01
CA SER A 363 6.63 20.96 -31.96
C SER A 363 7.13 20.51 -33.34
N GLN A 364 6.22 20.12 -34.24
CA GLN A 364 6.55 19.75 -35.63
C GLN A 364 6.88 20.97 -36.48
N GLU A 365 6.15 22.08 -36.31
CA GLU A 365 6.45 23.36 -36.96
C GLU A 365 7.85 23.87 -36.57
N LEU A 366 8.19 23.83 -35.26
CA LEU A 366 9.52 24.19 -34.77
C LEU A 366 10.62 23.20 -35.21
N GLU A 367 10.33 21.90 -35.30
CA GLU A 367 11.28 20.93 -35.89
C GLU A 367 11.50 21.21 -37.39
N GLU A 368 10.46 21.55 -38.16
CA GLU A 368 10.61 21.94 -39.57
C GLU A 368 11.37 23.26 -39.74
N GLU A 369 11.09 24.30 -38.95
CA GLU A 369 11.85 25.55 -38.98
C GLU A 369 13.33 25.33 -38.64
N LEU A 370 13.61 24.49 -37.64
CA LEU A 370 14.98 24.13 -37.28
C LEU A 370 15.68 23.32 -38.38
N GLU A 371 15.00 22.37 -39.03
CA GLU A 371 15.57 21.63 -40.17
C GLU A 371 15.80 22.55 -41.39
N ARG A 372 14.92 23.53 -41.66
CA ARG A 372 15.11 24.56 -42.71
C ARG A 372 16.37 25.40 -42.45
N VAL A 373 16.49 26.00 -41.25
CA VAL A 373 17.67 26.81 -40.87
C VAL A 373 18.96 25.97 -40.88
N ALA A 374 18.90 24.70 -40.45
CA ALA A 374 20.05 23.80 -40.52
C ALA A 374 20.49 23.49 -41.97
N MET A 375 19.54 23.32 -42.89
CA MET A 375 19.84 23.14 -44.32
C MET A 375 20.41 24.41 -44.96
N GLU A 376 19.91 25.58 -44.59
CA GLU A 376 20.43 26.88 -45.06
C GLU A 376 21.87 27.11 -44.56
N TYR A 377 22.14 26.86 -43.28
CA TYR A 377 23.49 26.93 -42.72
C TYR A 377 24.47 25.96 -43.39
N LEU A 378 24.07 24.70 -43.62
CA LEU A 378 24.91 23.72 -44.34
C LEU A 378 25.19 24.17 -45.77
N ARG A 379 24.21 24.75 -46.45
CA ARG A 379 24.38 25.31 -47.79
C ARG A 379 25.36 26.49 -47.81
N GLU A 380 25.20 27.45 -46.91
CA GLU A 380 26.14 28.58 -46.80
C GLU A 380 27.55 28.10 -46.44
N GLN A 381 27.67 27.08 -45.60
CA GLN A 381 28.96 26.43 -45.29
C GLN A 381 29.58 25.78 -46.55
N GLU A 382 28.81 25.05 -47.36
CA GLU A 382 29.29 24.51 -48.63
C GLU A 382 29.73 25.63 -49.58
N GLU A 383 28.88 26.62 -49.84
CA GLU A 383 29.15 27.75 -50.73
C GLU A 383 30.40 28.53 -50.26
N MET A 384 30.52 28.83 -48.96
CA MET A 384 31.72 29.42 -48.34
C MET A 384 32.96 28.54 -48.54
N THR A 385 32.90 27.23 -48.30
CA THR A 385 34.09 26.38 -48.50
C THR A 385 34.48 26.22 -49.96
N THR A 386 33.55 26.36 -50.93
CA THR A 386 33.93 26.46 -52.35
C THR A 386 34.61 27.79 -52.65
N MET A 387 34.10 28.92 -52.14
CA MET A 387 34.75 30.23 -52.29
C MET A 387 36.16 30.24 -51.69
N VAL A 388 36.34 29.69 -50.48
CA VAL A 388 37.65 29.58 -49.82
C VAL A 388 38.62 28.72 -50.65
N ARG A 389 38.19 27.56 -51.17
CA ARG A 389 39.02 26.74 -52.09
C ARG A 389 39.40 27.50 -53.36
N GLN A 390 38.46 28.21 -53.98
CA GLN A 390 38.72 29.02 -55.18
C GLN A 390 39.73 30.15 -54.91
N ARG A 391 39.61 30.84 -53.77
CA ARG A 391 40.59 31.86 -53.36
C ARG A 391 41.96 31.26 -53.05
N HIS A 392 42.02 30.07 -52.45
CA HIS A 392 43.29 29.36 -52.21
C HIS A 392 43.98 28.99 -53.52
N ALA A 393 43.25 28.43 -54.49
CA ALA A 393 43.80 28.10 -55.82
C ALA A 393 44.24 29.35 -56.61
N GLN A 394 43.53 30.48 -56.48
CA GLN A 394 43.97 31.77 -57.02
C GLN A 394 45.28 32.25 -56.37
N MET A 395 45.39 32.16 -55.05
CA MET A 395 46.60 32.50 -54.29
C MET A 395 47.79 31.60 -54.66
N GLU A 396 47.58 30.29 -54.79
CA GLU A 396 48.60 29.35 -55.27
C GLU A 396 49.06 29.66 -56.70
N SER A 397 48.14 29.97 -57.61
CA SER A 397 48.48 30.35 -59.00
C SER A 397 49.25 31.68 -59.07
N LEU A 398 48.99 32.62 -58.15
CA LEU A 398 49.80 33.83 -58.03
C LEU A 398 51.18 33.53 -57.42
N ALA A 399 51.26 32.67 -56.40
CA ALA A 399 52.51 32.27 -55.78
C ALA A 399 53.44 31.51 -56.75
N THR A 400 52.91 30.64 -57.62
CA THR A 400 53.71 29.97 -58.66
C THR A 400 54.19 30.96 -59.72
N ARG A 401 53.34 31.87 -60.20
CA ARG A 401 53.75 32.94 -61.15
C ARG A 401 54.82 33.85 -60.56
N ILE A 402 54.71 34.23 -59.28
CA ILE A 402 55.73 35.02 -58.57
C ILE A 402 57.04 34.24 -58.47
N LYS A 403 56.99 32.95 -58.11
CA LYS A 403 58.17 32.08 -58.04
C LYS A 403 58.86 31.92 -59.40
N GLU A 404 58.10 31.71 -60.48
CA GLU A 404 58.67 31.67 -61.83
C GLU A 404 59.28 33.02 -62.24
N ALA A 405 58.64 34.15 -61.88
CA ALA A 405 59.17 35.48 -62.16
C ALA A 405 60.48 35.73 -61.40
N GLN A 406 60.56 35.32 -60.12
CA GLN A 406 61.79 35.33 -59.33
C GLN A 406 62.89 34.45 -59.93
N GLN A 407 62.55 33.25 -60.44
CA GLN A 407 63.50 32.38 -61.13
C GLN A 407 64.00 33.01 -62.44
N ARG A 408 63.13 33.65 -63.23
CA ARG A 408 63.50 34.38 -64.46
C ARG A 408 64.37 35.60 -64.16
N LEU A 409 64.10 36.33 -63.08
CA LEU A 409 64.94 37.44 -62.61
C LEU A 409 66.33 36.92 -62.20
N SER A 410 66.40 35.88 -61.37
CA SER A 410 67.68 35.28 -60.94
C SER A 410 68.52 34.78 -62.12
N GLN A 411 67.91 34.20 -63.16
CA GLN A 411 68.59 33.79 -64.41
C GLN A 411 69.08 34.98 -65.28
N LEU A 412 68.50 36.16 -65.10
CA LEU A 412 68.96 37.39 -65.75
C LEU A 412 70.05 38.08 -64.93
N GLU A 413 69.95 38.07 -63.61
CA GLU A 413 70.98 38.55 -62.68
C GLU A 413 72.26 37.72 -62.79
N GLU A 414 72.16 36.38 -62.89
CA GLU A 414 73.28 35.46 -63.15
C GLU A 414 73.99 35.80 -64.47
N ARG A 415 73.23 35.99 -65.56
CA ARG A 415 73.78 36.39 -66.87
C ARG A 415 74.37 37.79 -66.91
N LEU A 416 73.84 38.73 -66.12
CA LEU A 416 74.43 40.06 -65.98
C LEU A 416 75.74 39.98 -65.20
N ALA A 417 75.81 39.18 -64.14
CA ALA A 417 77.05 38.94 -63.40
C ALA A 417 78.13 38.24 -64.26
N ASP A 418 77.76 37.27 -65.10
CA ASP A 418 78.66 36.67 -66.09
C ASP A 418 79.27 37.73 -67.03
N LEU A 419 78.43 38.61 -67.59
CA LEU A 419 78.86 39.69 -68.48
C LEU A 419 79.74 40.73 -67.75
N GLU A 420 79.31 41.21 -66.58
CA GLU A 420 80.08 42.16 -65.76
C GLU A 420 81.43 41.56 -65.32
N SER A 421 81.52 40.24 -65.08
CA SER A 421 82.79 39.56 -64.81
C SER A 421 83.74 39.54 -66.01
N SER A 422 83.22 39.65 -67.23
CA SER A 422 84.03 39.74 -68.45
C SER A 422 84.51 41.17 -68.75
N ASP A 423 83.69 42.19 -68.47
CA ASP A 423 84.04 43.61 -68.71
C ASP A 423 84.95 44.20 -67.63
N THR A 424 84.86 43.74 -66.38
CA THR A 424 85.64 44.28 -65.24
C THR A 424 87.15 44.01 -65.30
N ALA A 425 87.64 43.30 -66.31
CA ALA A 425 89.06 42.98 -66.49
C ALA A 425 89.89 44.04 -67.25
N VAL A 426 89.28 45.08 -67.85
CA VAL A 426 89.89 45.80 -68.98
C VAL A 426 90.25 47.29 -68.77
N ALA A 427 89.59 48.05 -67.87
CA ALA A 427 89.72 49.52 -67.86
C ALA A 427 89.94 50.20 -66.49
N ALA A 428 91.13 50.77 -66.28
CA ALA A 428 91.45 51.64 -65.14
C ALA A 428 92.50 52.72 -65.49
N ALA A 429 92.10 53.82 -66.18
CA ALA A 429 92.89 55.05 -66.34
C ALA A 429 92.03 56.21 -66.90
N GLY A 430 92.32 57.47 -66.51
CA GLY A 430 91.83 58.68 -67.21
C GLY A 430 91.29 59.80 -66.29
N ASP A 431 91.70 61.05 -66.55
CA ASP A 431 91.30 62.28 -65.84
C ASP A 431 90.95 63.39 -66.86
N GLY A 432 90.14 64.39 -66.46
CA GLY A 432 89.79 65.56 -67.29
C GLY A 432 88.47 66.26 -66.90
N SER A 433 88.44 67.60 -66.94
CA SER A 433 87.33 68.38 -66.35
C SER A 433 86.91 69.62 -67.17
N ARG A 434 85.59 69.83 -67.35
CA ARG A 434 84.87 71.12 -67.10
C ARG A 434 83.35 71.02 -67.29
N ARG A 435 82.62 72.09 -66.91
CA ARG A 435 81.18 72.11 -66.54
C ARG A 435 80.28 72.74 -67.61
N THR A 436 79.10 72.16 -67.85
CA THR A 436 77.86 72.86 -68.28
C THR A 436 76.64 72.25 -67.58
N LYS A 437 75.49 72.94 -67.60
CA LYS A 437 74.23 72.47 -66.98
C LYS A 437 73.48 71.53 -67.93
N GLY A 438 72.95 70.42 -67.42
CA GLY A 438 72.02 69.54 -68.11
C GLY A 438 71.36 68.57 -67.12
N LEU A 439 70.07 68.25 -67.34
CA LEU A 439 69.28 67.41 -66.45
C LEU A 439 69.82 65.97 -66.38
N SER A 440 69.99 65.44 -65.17
CA SER A 440 69.90 64.00 -64.91
C SER A 440 69.33 63.76 -63.51
N SER A 441 68.47 62.75 -63.39
CA SER A 441 67.93 62.28 -62.11
C SER A 441 68.76 61.09 -61.63
N PRO A 442 69.21 61.11 -60.37
CA PRO A 442 69.51 59.89 -59.63
C PRO A 442 68.69 59.85 -58.33
N ARG A 443 67.44 59.38 -58.45
CA ARG A 443 66.94 58.23 -57.68
C ARG A 443 67.66 57.99 -56.34
N GLN A 444 67.38 58.82 -55.33
CA GLN A 444 67.68 58.42 -53.95
C GLN A 444 66.85 57.18 -53.62
N LYS A 445 67.42 56.29 -52.79
CA LYS A 445 66.67 55.20 -52.17
C LYS A 445 65.84 55.78 -51.02
N ASP A 446 64.62 56.21 -51.33
CA ASP A 446 63.56 56.12 -50.33
C ASP A 446 63.03 54.68 -50.38
N GLU A 447 63.01 54.02 -49.22
CA GLU A 447 62.57 52.64 -49.13
C GLU A 447 61.06 52.58 -49.37
N GLU A 448 60.62 51.78 -50.34
CA GLU A 448 59.21 51.44 -50.50
C GLU A 448 58.81 50.52 -49.35
N THR A 449 58.55 51.13 -48.20
CA THR A 449 58.20 50.47 -46.95
C THR A 449 56.87 49.76 -47.12
N VAL A 450 56.94 48.48 -47.48
CA VAL A 450 55.80 47.55 -47.42
C VAL A 450 55.17 47.70 -46.05
N MET A 451 53.97 48.30 -46.02
CA MET A 451 53.19 48.54 -44.81
C MET A 451 53.22 47.29 -43.94
N LYS A 452 53.77 47.40 -42.72
CA LYS A 452 53.91 46.24 -41.83
C LYS A 452 52.52 45.62 -41.62
N GLN A 453 52.47 44.29 -41.53
CA GLN A 453 51.19 43.57 -41.47
C GLN A 453 50.30 44.04 -40.31
N GLU A 454 50.91 44.47 -39.20
CA GLU A 454 50.24 45.10 -38.05
C GLU A 454 49.58 46.46 -38.36
N GLU A 455 50.16 47.22 -39.29
CA GLU A 455 49.76 48.57 -39.66
C GLU A 455 48.66 48.55 -40.73
N LEU A 456 48.73 47.57 -41.65
CA LEU A 456 47.62 47.20 -42.51
C LEU A 456 46.45 46.63 -41.68
N LYS A 457 46.72 45.75 -40.70
CA LYS A 457 45.72 45.20 -39.78
C LYS A 457 45.01 46.30 -38.99
N LYS A 458 45.74 47.26 -38.41
CA LYS A 458 45.14 48.43 -37.74
C LYS A 458 44.25 49.28 -38.65
N ARG A 459 44.61 49.47 -39.93
CA ARG A 459 43.75 50.20 -40.88
C ARG A 459 42.48 49.40 -41.23
N ILE A 460 42.56 48.08 -41.33
CA ILE A 460 41.40 47.22 -41.53
C ILE A 460 40.51 47.23 -40.28
N GLU A 461 41.08 47.13 -39.08
CA GLU A 461 40.34 47.20 -37.80
C GLU A 461 39.63 48.55 -37.62
N LEU A 462 40.28 49.66 -37.98
CA LEU A 462 39.65 50.99 -37.99
C LEU A 462 38.51 51.09 -39.02
N ALA A 463 38.72 50.66 -40.26
CA ALA A 463 37.70 50.70 -41.30
C ALA A 463 36.47 49.82 -40.95
N VAL A 464 36.70 48.65 -40.34
CA VAL A 464 35.62 47.79 -39.83
C VAL A 464 34.87 48.46 -38.68
N ALA A 465 35.57 49.09 -37.73
CA ALA A 465 34.94 49.84 -36.64
C ALA A 465 34.11 51.05 -37.15
N GLU A 466 34.60 51.74 -38.19
CA GLU A 466 33.91 52.86 -38.84
C GLU A 466 32.63 52.40 -39.57
N ILE A 467 32.68 51.25 -40.27
CA ILE A 467 31.50 50.62 -40.87
C ILE A 467 30.46 50.24 -39.81
N PHE A 468 30.86 49.60 -38.71
CA PHE A 468 29.93 49.29 -37.60
C PHE A 468 29.37 50.54 -36.91
N SER A 469 30.16 51.62 -36.82
CA SER A 469 29.70 52.92 -36.29
C SER A 469 28.59 53.54 -37.17
N CYS A 470 28.70 53.41 -38.49
CA CYS A 470 27.69 53.88 -39.44
C CYS A 470 26.41 53.02 -39.44
N ILE A 471 26.54 51.69 -39.35
CA ILE A 471 25.39 50.77 -39.34
C ILE A 471 24.48 51.01 -38.12
N ASN A 472 25.06 51.36 -36.97
CA ASN A 472 24.32 51.62 -35.72
C ASN A 472 23.70 53.03 -35.64
N GLN A 473 23.71 53.84 -36.72
CA GLN A 473 23.22 55.22 -36.73
C GLN A 473 22.15 55.47 -37.80
N HIS A 474 20.98 54.85 -37.60
CA HIS A 474 19.74 55.25 -38.28
C HIS A 474 18.66 55.70 -37.27
N PRO A 475 17.83 56.71 -37.61
CA PRO A 475 17.16 57.53 -36.60
C PRO A 475 15.74 57.07 -36.25
N THR A 476 15.35 57.31 -35.00
CA THR A 476 13.94 57.32 -34.56
C THR A 476 13.45 58.78 -34.37
N PRO A 477 12.20 59.10 -34.73
CA PRO A 477 11.66 60.46 -34.56
C PRO A 477 11.20 60.70 -33.10
N GLY A 478 11.58 61.83 -32.51
CA GLY A 478 11.14 62.21 -31.16
C GLY A 478 9.94 63.18 -31.14
N THR A 479 9.38 63.44 -29.95
CA THR A 479 8.51 64.60 -29.65
C THR A 479 8.41 64.83 -28.13
N ARG A 480 8.73 66.05 -27.68
CA ARG A 480 8.40 66.75 -26.40
C ARG A 480 8.64 65.99 -25.06
N ALA A 481 9.48 66.43 -24.11
CA ALA A 481 9.72 67.74 -23.44
C ALA A 481 9.05 67.83 -22.05
N HIS A 482 9.79 68.38 -21.08
CA HIS A 482 9.53 68.46 -19.62
C HIS A 482 9.54 67.09 -18.88
N GLY A 483 10.05 66.98 -17.66
CA GLY A 483 10.80 67.93 -16.81
C GLY A 483 10.84 67.46 -15.34
N GLU A 484 11.85 67.90 -14.56
CA GLU A 484 11.96 67.72 -13.09
C GLU A 484 12.05 66.24 -12.59
N GLU A 485 12.44 65.91 -11.34
CA GLU A 485 13.63 66.35 -10.56
C GLU A 485 13.99 65.27 -9.48
N ALA A 486 15.07 65.52 -8.71
CA ALA A 486 15.34 65.00 -7.34
C ALA A 486 15.52 63.49 -7.00
N GLU A 487 16.78 63.16 -6.62
CA GLU A 487 17.23 62.39 -5.42
C GLU A 487 16.93 60.88 -5.19
N GLY A 488 17.84 60.22 -4.43
CA GLY A 488 17.67 58.85 -3.88
C GLY A 488 18.93 57.98 -3.79
N ALA A 489 19.85 58.25 -2.84
CA ALA A 489 20.99 57.35 -2.51
C ALA A 489 20.50 56.01 -1.91
N GLY A 490 21.23 54.89 -1.82
CA GLY A 490 22.65 54.48 -1.94
C GLY A 490 22.73 52.99 -1.47
N ASP A 491 23.85 52.27 -1.32
CA ASP A 491 25.28 52.54 -1.49
C ASP A 491 26.08 51.22 -1.80
N GLN A 492 27.39 51.36 -2.01
CA GLN A 492 28.51 50.42 -2.28
C GLN A 492 28.62 49.05 -1.55
N ALA A 493 29.61 48.17 -1.81
CA ALA A 493 30.35 47.75 -3.04
C ALA A 493 31.50 46.73 -2.72
N HIS A 494 31.98 46.02 -3.76
CA HIS A 494 33.41 45.73 -4.05
C HIS A 494 34.38 44.94 -3.09
N ARG A 495 34.82 43.76 -3.59
CA ARG A 495 36.18 43.50 -4.21
C ARG A 495 37.39 43.12 -3.29
N LEU A 496 38.46 42.60 -3.95
CA LEU A 496 39.90 42.49 -3.55
C LEU A 496 40.37 41.24 -2.76
N LYS A 497 41.63 40.71 -2.87
CA LYS A 497 42.67 40.65 -3.95
C LYS A 497 43.90 39.79 -3.50
N LYS A 498 44.91 39.59 -4.39
CA LYS A 498 46.36 39.26 -4.13
C LYS A 498 46.70 37.80 -3.68
N SER A 499 47.94 37.26 -3.75
CA SER A 499 49.19 37.42 -4.57
C SER A 499 50.28 36.42 -4.04
N LYS A 500 51.56 36.22 -4.48
CA LYS A 500 52.48 36.88 -5.45
C LYS A 500 53.72 35.96 -5.82
N GLY A 501 53.95 35.66 -7.10
CA GLY A 501 55.30 35.33 -7.66
C GLY A 501 55.92 33.93 -7.36
N SER A 502 57.06 33.55 -7.97
CA SER A 502 57.83 34.17 -9.09
C SER A 502 58.85 33.20 -9.75
N THR A 503 59.30 33.54 -10.99
CA THR A 503 60.68 33.34 -11.57
C THR A 503 61.27 31.90 -11.71
N THR A 504 61.93 31.47 -12.81
CA THR A 504 62.32 32.10 -14.10
C THR A 504 62.86 31.08 -15.12
N ALA A 505 62.56 31.30 -16.42
CA ALA A 505 63.46 31.23 -17.61
C ALA A 505 64.25 29.94 -17.98
N THR A 506 64.70 29.67 -19.22
CA THR A 506 64.29 30.02 -20.62
C THR A 506 65.03 29.07 -21.59
N GLY A 507 64.40 28.61 -22.68
CA GLY A 507 65.05 27.79 -23.73
C GLY A 507 64.26 27.76 -25.05
N LYS A 508 64.88 27.34 -26.17
CA LYS A 508 64.29 27.40 -27.54
C LYS A 508 63.97 26.01 -28.14
N LYS A 509 63.09 26.02 -29.16
CA LYS A 509 62.57 24.92 -30.02
C LYS A 509 63.69 24.24 -30.87
N PRO A 510 63.48 23.10 -31.60
CA PRO A 510 62.22 22.38 -31.94
C PRO A 510 62.24 20.80 -31.89
N ARG A 511 61.16 20.19 -32.40
CA ARG A 511 60.90 18.75 -32.77
C ARG A 511 61.93 18.17 -33.79
N PRO A 512 61.89 16.86 -34.21
CA PRO A 512 61.09 15.67 -33.77
C PRO A 512 61.89 14.33 -33.67
N THR A 513 61.24 13.21 -33.29
CA THR A 513 61.19 11.87 -34.00
C THR A 513 60.60 10.72 -33.13
N SER A 514 60.17 9.62 -33.78
CA SER A 514 59.80 8.29 -33.20
C SER A 514 60.96 7.29 -33.38
N PRO A 515 61.00 6.06 -32.78
CA PRO A 515 60.17 4.92 -33.25
C PRO A 515 59.89 3.74 -32.25
N LEU A 516 59.14 2.71 -32.72
CA LEU A 516 59.16 1.23 -32.47
C LEU A 516 59.53 0.63 -31.08
N THR A 517 58.97 -0.52 -30.63
CA THR A 517 58.84 -1.82 -31.35
C THR A 517 57.44 -2.50 -31.28
N THR A 518 57.33 -3.79 -30.88
CA THR A 518 56.31 -4.74 -31.42
C THR A 518 55.99 -6.02 -30.59
N GLY A 519 54.69 -6.33 -30.42
CA GLY A 519 54.15 -7.73 -30.36
C GLY A 519 53.98 -8.42 -28.98
N LYS A 520 53.28 -9.58 -28.84
CA LYS A 520 52.20 -10.22 -29.65
C LYS A 520 51.63 -11.46 -28.89
N GLY A 521 50.30 -11.64 -28.72
CA GLY A 521 49.71 -12.86 -28.11
C GLY A 521 48.18 -12.88 -27.95
N LYS A 522 47.54 -14.06 -27.86
CA LYS A 522 46.08 -14.35 -27.67
C LYS A 522 45.89 -15.76 -27.06
N GLY A 523 44.82 -16.15 -26.35
CA GLY A 523 43.67 -15.41 -25.77
C GLY A 523 42.34 -16.20 -25.68
N LYS A 524 41.41 -15.80 -24.77
CA LYS A 524 40.03 -16.29 -24.47
C LYS A 524 39.87 -17.53 -23.56
N LYS A 525 38.91 -17.49 -22.60
CA LYS A 525 37.56 -18.13 -22.56
C LYS A 525 36.92 -18.50 -21.16
N LYS A 526 36.47 -17.50 -20.37
CA LYS A 526 35.16 -17.43 -19.64
C LYS A 526 34.85 -18.27 -18.34
N GLU A 527 34.74 -17.57 -17.18
CA GLU A 527 33.80 -17.74 -16.00
C GLU A 527 33.90 -19.03 -15.11
N ILE A 528 33.38 -19.18 -13.87
CA ILE A 528 32.37 -18.50 -12.98
C ILE A 528 32.85 -18.46 -11.47
N ASN A 529 32.25 -17.60 -10.64
CA ASN A 529 32.35 -17.43 -9.15
C ASN A 529 31.83 -18.61 -8.27
N PRO A 530 31.87 -18.60 -6.90
CA PRO A 530 32.96 -18.23 -5.95
C PRO A 530 33.04 -19.12 -4.65
N SER A 531 33.97 -18.78 -3.73
CA SER A 531 33.92 -19.03 -2.25
C SER A 531 34.14 -20.46 -1.68
N PRO A 532 34.46 -20.63 -0.37
CA PRO A 532 35.37 -19.86 0.50
C PRO A 532 36.23 -20.71 1.49
N SER A 533 37.47 -20.32 1.84
CA SER A 533 38.09 -20.68 3.15
C SER A 533 39.50 -20.10 3.44
N ALA A 534 39.75 -19.85 4.74
CA ALA A 534 41.02 -19.97 5.47
C ALA A 534 42.19 -18.97 5.22
N LEU A 535 43.04 -18.84 6.24
CA LEU A 535 44.19 -17.92 6.35
C LEU A 535 45.50 -18.68 6.53
N GLY A 536 46.59 -18.13 5.98
CA GLY A 536 47.96 -18.64 6.08
C GLY A 536 48.55 -18.99 4.70
N GLY A 537 49.86 -18.87 4.47
CA GLY A 537 50.89 -18.26 5.33
C GLY A 537 52.30 -18.74 4.99
N GLY A 538 53.15 -17.84 4.48
CA GLY A 538 54.61 -18.01 4.43
C GLY A 538 55.23 -18.44 3.09
N THR A 539 56.45 -17.92 2.88
CA THR A 539 57.57 -18.47 2.07
C THR A 539 57.33 -18.95 0.64
N GLY A 540 57.89 -18.21 -0.32
CA GLY A 540 58.00 -18.63 -1.72
C GLY A 540 59.17 -19.59 -2.00
N GLY A 541 59.26 -20.01 -3.26
CA GLY A 541 60.32 -20.87 -3.80
C GLY A 541 59.89 -21.44 -5.15
N ASN A 542 60.69 -21.25 -6.20
CA ASN A 542 60.44 -21.80 -7.53
C ASN A 542 60.48 -23.35 -7.51
N VAL A 543 59.82 -24.00 -8.49
CA VAL A 543 60.50 -24.70 -9.61
C VAL A 543 59.50 -25.45 -10.51
N ASP A 544 59.53 -25.06 -11.79
CA ASP A 544 59.25 -25.83 -13.02
C ASP A 544 57.89 -26.44 -13.45
N HIS A 545 57.73 -26.33 -14.78
CA HIS A 545 57.15 -27.27 -15.76
C HIS A 545 55.68 -27.20 -16.23
N ALA A 546 55.58 -27.30 -17.57
CA ALA A 546 54.42 -27.52 -18.46
C ALA A 546 53.42 -26.36 -18.69
N ASP A 547 53.44 -25.84 -19.93
CA ASP A 547 52.40 -24.99 -20.51
C ASP A 547 51.11 -25.77 -20.79
N ASP A 548 49.93 -25.16 -20.58
CA ASP A 548 48.93 -25.04 -21.66
C ASP A 548 47.82 -23.99 -21.39
N ASP A 549 47.34 -23.39 -22.49
CA ASP A 549 46.16 -22.51 -22.69
C ASP A 549 45.59 -21.67 -21.51
N ALA A 550 46.26 -20.55 -21.18
CA ALA A 550 45.79 -19.55 -20.19
C ALA A 550 45.13 -18.29 -20.81
N GLY A 551 44.63 -18.37 -22.05
CA GLY A 551 43.70 -17.34 -22.56
C GLY A 551 42.41 -17.24 -21.75
N ALA A 552 42.11 -18.32 -21.01
CA ALA A 552 41.13 -18.55 -19.96
C ALA A 552 40.32 -17.34 -19.47
N ASN A 553 40.74 -16.77 -18.34
CA ASN A 553 39.74 -16.48 -17.30
C ASN A 553 39.77 -15.04 -16.75
N MET A 554 39.58 -14.05 -17.63
CA MET A 554 39.13 -12.73 -17.16
C MET A 554 37.70 -12.87 -16.64
N GLY A 555 37.46 -12.57 -15.36
CA GLY A 555 36.12 -12.70 -14.77
C GLY A 555 35.13 -11.66 -15.34
N PRO A 556 33.80 -11.86 -15.27
CA PRO A 556 32.82 -10.86 -15.71
C PRO A 556 33.02 -9.50 -15.04
N VAL A 557 33.33 -9.50 -13.74
CA VAL A 557 33.64 -8.30 -12.96
C VAL A 557 34.90 -7.60 -13.48
N GLU A 558 35.92 -8.36 -13.85
CA GLU A 558 37.19 -7.83 -14.36
C GLU A 558 37.05 -7.27 -15.79
N MET A 559 36.26 -7.96 -16.62
CA MET A 559 35.86 -7.47 -17.93
C MET A 559 34.98 -6.21 -17.83
N LEU A 560 34.05 -6.15 -16.88
CA LEU A 560 33.29 -4.94 -16.57
C LEU A 560 34.20 -3.82 -16.09
N THR A 561 35.12 -4.08 -15.16
CA THR A 561 36.12 -3.10 -14.68
C THR A 561 36.97 -2.56 -15.84
N ILE A 562 37.34 -3.40 -16.81
CA ILE A 562 38.08 -2.96 -18.01
C ILE A 562 37.20 -2.16 -18.98
N ILE A 563 35.90 -2.44 -19.05
CA ILE A 563 34.92 -1.66 -19.83
C ILE A 563 34.67 -0.31 -19.16
N GLU A 564 34.43 -0.28 -17.85
CA GLU A 564 34.23 0.90 -17.02
C GLU A 564 35.43 1.84 -17.12
N ASN A 565 36.66 1.36 -16.86
CA ASN A 565 37.87 2.16 -17.01
C ASN A 565 38.04 2.73 -18.43
N LYS A 566 37.60 2.01 -19.48
CA LYS A 566 37.63 2.51 -20.86
C LYS A 566 36.50 3.48 -21.19
N VAL A 567 35.32 3.31 -20.61
CA VAL A 567 34.22 4.26 -20.71
C VAL A 567 34.60 5.57 -20.00
N ASP A 568 35.23 5.48 -18.83
CA ASP A 568 35.83 6.61 -18.11
C ASP A 568 36.96 7.27 -18.90
N GLU A 569 37.85 6.49 -19.51
CA GLU A 569 38.92 6.99 -20.40
C GLU A 569 38.32 7.73 -21.60
N TYR A 570 37.35 7.14 -22.31
CA TYR A 570 36.67 7.81 -23.42
C TYR A 570 35.83 9.02 -22.97
N HIS A 571 35.18 8.98 -21.81
CA HIS A 571 34.48 10.13 -21.24
C HIS A 571 35.48 11.25 -20.94
N ARG A 572 36.65 10.96 -20.36
CA ARG A 572 37.72 11.95 -20.16
C ARG A 572 38.30 12.45 -21.49
N TYR A 573 38.37 11.64 -22.53
CA TYR A 573 38.76 12.11 -23.86
C TYR A 573 37.71 13.03 -24.51
N ILE A 574 36.42 12.71 -24.35
CA ILE A 574 35.29 13.46 -24.92
C ILE A 574 35.06 14.80 -24.18
N THR A 575 35.14 14.81 -22.84
CA THR A 575 34.91 16.01 -22.02
C THR A 575 36.13 16.95 -21.93
N ASN A 576 37.32 16.51 -22.34
CA ASN A 576 38.52 17.37 -22.29
C ASN A 576 38.52 18.39 -23.45
N PRO A 577 38.49 19.71 -23.16
CA PRO A 577 38.36 20.72 -24.21
C PRO A 577 39.60 20.83 -25.11
N GLU A 578 40.78 20.35 -24.68
CA GLU A 578 41.99 20.30 -25.52
C GLU A 578 41.90 19.28 -26.66
N ASN A 579 41.00 18.29 -26.60
CA ASN A 579 40.89 17.23 -27.61
C ASN A 579 40.05 17.65 -28.84
N GLY A 580 39.39 18.81 -28.79
CA GLY A 580 38.70 19.39 -29.95
C GLY A 580 37.52 18.58 -30.50
N VAL A 581 36.91 17.70 -29.70
CA VAL A 581 35.68 17.00 -30.08
C VAL A 581 34.52 17.99 -30.00
N GLU A 582 33.92 18.32 -31.14
CA GLU A 582 32.86 19.32 -31.20
C GLU A 582 31.56 18.80 -30.55
N GLU A 583 30.97 19.59 -29.64
CA GLU A 583 29.73 19.23 -28.92
C GLU A 583 28.58 18.90 -29.89
N SER A 584 28.51 19.62 -31.02
CA SER A 584 27.57 19.37 -32.12
C SER A 584 27.71 17.97 -32.74
N LEU A 585 28.93 17.45 -32.83
CA LEU A 585 29.23 16.12 -33.35
C LEU A 585 28.82 15.04 -32.35
N ILE A 586 29.05 15.27 -31.05
CA ILE A 586 28.59 14.39 -29.97
C ILE A 586 27.05 14.32 -29.99
N MET A 587 26.37 15.47 -30.00
CA MET A 587 24.91 15.56 -30.02
C MET A 587 24.31 14.94 -31.29
N SER A 588 24.90 15.16 -32.47
CA SER A 588 24.40 14.59 -33.73
C SER A 588 24.61 13.08 -33.83
N VAL A 589 25.74 12.54 -33.33
CA VAL A 589 25.96 11.09 -33.22
C VAL A 589 24.98 10.44 -32.24
N ILE A 590 24.68 11.08 -31.11
CA ILE A 590 23.64 10.63 -30.16
C ILE A 590 22.26 10.63 -30.83
N LYS A 591 21.85 11.75 -31.46
CA LYS A 591 20.58 11.86 -32.20
C LYS A 591 20.47 10.80 -33.31
N ALA A 592 21.54 10.57 -34.09
CA ALA A 592 21.55 9.55 -35.14
C ALA A 592 21.43 8.12 -34.59
N ARG A 593 22.17 7.80 -33.51
CA ARG A 593 22.10 6.49 -32.86
C ARG A 593 20.71 6.22 -32.28
N ASP A 594 20.04 7.23 -31.74
CA ASP A 594 18.69 7.06 -31.20
C ASP A 594 17.61 7.03 -32.30
N LYS A 595 17.74 7.83 -33.37
CA LYS A 595 16.88 7.74 -34.58
C LYS A 595 16.94 6.32 -35.18
N GLU A 596 18.11 5.69 -35.20
CA GLU A 596 18.31 4.31 -35.64
C GLU A 596 17.81 3.26 -34.62
N ARG A 597 17.93 3.51 -33.29
CA ARG A 597 17.29 2.67 -32.26
C ARG A 597 15.77 2.64 -32.44
N ARG A 598 15.14 3.82 -32.56
CA ARG A 598 13.69 3.98 -32.79
C ARG A 598 13.26 3.33 -34.12
N ARG A 599 14.09 3.45 -35.17
CA ARG A 599 13.86 2.77 -36.46
C ARG A 599 13.85 1.25 -36.32
N LYS A 600 14.86 0.67 -35.65
CA LYS A 600 14.95 -0.78 -35.40
C LYS A 600 13.76 -1.29 -34.56
N ALA A 601 13.36 -0.57 -33.52
CA ALA A 601 12.17 -0.90 -32.73
C ALA A 601 10.90 -0.94 -33.59
N ARG A 602 10.67 0.09 -34.43
CA ARG A 602 9.53 0.10 -35.37
C ARG A 602 9.59 -1.04 -36.40
N MET A 603 10.76 -1.35 -36.94
CA MET A 603 10.93 -2.47 -37.88
C MET A 603 10.65 -3.83 -37.22
N LEU A 604 11.11 -4.05 -35.98
CA LEU A 604 10.84 -5.28 -35.23
C LEU A 604 9.35 -5.41 -34.88
N HIS A 605 8.70 -4.33 -34.43
CA HIS A 605 7.26 -4.33 -34.13
C HIS A 605 6.42 -4.59 -35.39
N LEU A 606 6.73 -3.93 -36.51
CA LEU A 606 6.05 -4.15 -37.79
C LEU A 606 6.29 -5.58 -38.32
N ALA A 607 7.48 -6.14 -38.14
CA ALA A 607 7.79 -7.51 -38.49
C ALA A 607 7.00 -8.52 -37.63
N LYS A 608 6.92 -8.33 -36.29
CA LYS A 608 6.08 -9.15 -35.39
C LYS A 608 4.61 -9.09 -35.81
N GLN A 609 4.08 -7.90 -36.08
CA GLN A 609 2.70 -7.73 -36.54
C GLN A 609 2.46 -8.38 -37.91
N SER A 610 3.46 -8.38 -38.80
CA SER A 610 3.40 -9.06 -40.09
C SER A 610 3.40 -10.59 -39.93
N SER A 611 4.30 -11.14 -39.12
CA SER A 611 4.35 -12.59 -38.88
C SER A 611 3.11 -13.10 -38.15
N GLU A 612 2.53 -12.33 -37.23
CA GLU A 612 1.23 -12.66 -36.62
C GLU A 612 0.08 -12.66 -37.65
N ARG A 613 0.05 -11.70 -38.59
CA ARG A 613 -0.95 -11.69 -39.67
C ARG A 613 -0.75 -12.87 -40.62
N GLU A 614 0.50 -13.15 -40.99
CA GLU A 614 0.86 -14.26 -41.87
C GLU A 614 0.54 -15.61 -41.22
N GLU A 615 0.87 -15.82 -39.95
CA GLU A 615 0.53 -17.04 -39.21
C GLU A 615 -0.99 -17.20 -39.05
N ARG A 616 -1.73 -16.13 -38.73
CA ARG A 616 -3.21 -16.16 -38.68
C ARG A 616 -3.80 -16.55 -40.03
N ASN A 617 -3.24 -16.02 -41.13
CA ASN A 617 -3.66 -16.35 -42.49
C ASN A 617 -3.28 -17.78 -42.88
N GLN A 618 -2.07 -18.24 -42.56
CA GLN A 618 -1.58 -19.60 -42.82
C GLN A 618 -2.38 -20.64 -42.04
N ARG A 619 -2.67 -20.41 -40.75
CA ARG A 619 -3.56 -21.25 -39.93
C ARG A 619 -5.01 -21.24 -40.44
N ALA A 620 -5.46 -20.17 -41.10
CA ALA A 620 -6.77 -20.15 -41.77
C ALA A 620 -6.75 -20.95 -43.09
N LEU A 621 -5.67 -20.81 -43.88
CA LEU A 621 -5.44 -21.56 -45.11
C LEU A 621 -5.36 -23.07 -44.84
N GLU A 622 -4.59 -23.47 -43.83
CA GLU A 622 -4.46 -24.86 -43.36
C GLU A 622 -5.82 -25.45 -42.94
N ARG A 623 -6.61 -24.71 -42.14
CA ARG A 623 -8.00 -25.13 -41.81
C ARG A 623 -8.91 -25.26 -43.02
N SER A 624 -8.67 -24.51 -44.09
CA SER A 624 -9.45 -24.59 -45.34
C SER A 624 -8.99 -25.74 -46.25
N GLN A 625 -7.72 -26.13 -46.19
CA GLN A 625 -7.13 -27.27 -46.91
C GLN A 625 -7.31 -28.60 -46.17
N ALA A 626 -7.50 -28.57 -44.85
CA ALA A 626 -7.78 -29.74 -44.05
C ALA A 626 -9.03 -30.50 -44.57
N PRO A 627 -8.96 -31.83 -44.78
CA PRO A 627 -10.06 -32.58 -45.38
C PRO A 627 -11.30 -32.57 -44.47
N VAL A 628 -12.41 -32.02 -44.99
CA VAL A 628 -13.66 -31.83 -44.23
C VAL A 628 -14.21 -33.16 -43.73
N VAL A 629 -14.08 -33.39 -42.41
CA VAL A 629 -14.57 -34.61 -41.73
C VAL A 629 -16.09 -34.61 -41.68
N LYS A 630 -16.71 -35.26 -42.67
CA LYS A 630 -18.16 -35.43 -42.77
C LYS A 630 -18.69 -36.44 -41.75
N HIS A 631 -18.90 -36.01 -40.51
CA HIS A 631 -19.64 -36.79 -39.52
C HIS A 631 -21.03 -37.16 -40.07
N ARG A 632 -21.28 -38.47 -40.26
CA ARG A 632 -22.57 -38.97 -40.77
C ARG A 632 -23.53 -39.23 -39.60
N GLY A 633 -24.66 -38.54 -39.60
CA GLY A 633 -25.69 -38.61 -38.55
C GLY A 633 -25.92 -37.25 -37.88
N LYS A 634 -27.10 -37.07 -37.27
CA LYS A 634 -27.37 -35.89 -36.45
C LYS A 634 -26.58 -36.02 -35.13
N PRO A 635 -25.87 -34.99 -34.66
CA PRO A 635 -25.21 -35.03 -33.35
C PRO A 635 -26.21 -35.35 -32.23
N ILE A 636 -25.83 -36.24 -31.31
CA ILE A 636 -26.65 -36.54 -30.14
C ILE A 636 -26.56 -35.36 -29.17
N MET A 637 -27.64 -34.59 -29.09
CA MET A 637 -27.85 -33.60 -28.03
C MET A 637 -27.96 -34.33 -26.69
N TRP A 638 -26.93 -34.19 -25.84
CA TRP A 638 -27.00 -34.65 -24.46
C TRP A 638 -28.06 -33.84 -23.71
N ARG A 639 -29.19 -34.46 -23.40
CA ARG A 639 -30.15 -33.91 -22.44
C ARG A 639 -29.48 -33.85 -21.07
N SER A 640 -29.79 -32.81 -20.29
CA SER A 640 -29.27 -32.65 -18.93
C SER A 640 -29.53 -33.90 -18.09
N ARG A 641 -28.49 -34.40 -17.43
CA ARG A 641 -28.63 -35.49 -16.46
C ARG A 641 -29.23 -34.90 -15.17
N PRO A 642 -30.15 -35.60 -14.47
CA PRO A 642 -30.57 -35.19 -13.15
C PRO A 642 -29.38 -35.25 -12.17
N PRO A 643 -29.40 -34.48 -11.07
CA PRO A 643 -28.35 -34.55 -10.05
C PRO A 643 -28.25 -35.96 -9.47
N VAL A 644 -27.05 -36.51 -9.44
CA VAL A 644 -26.73 -37.76 -8.74
C VAL A 644 -25.82 -37.41 -7.58
N GLU A 645 -26.28 -37.68 -6.36
CA GLU A 645 -25.47 -37.54 -5.15
C GLU A 645 -24.31 -38.52 -5.20
N THR A 646 -23.07 -38.01 -5.22
CA THR A 646 -21.87 -38.84 -5.23
C THR A 646 -21.21 -38.86 -3.86
N VAL A 647 -21.38 -39.99 -3.17
CA VAL A 647 -20.56 -40.35 -2.00
C VAL A 647 -19.08 -40.31 -2.41
N LYS A 648 -18.27 -39.52 -1.70
CA LYS A 648 -16.84 -39.40 -1.97
C LYS A 648 -16.11 -40.67 -1.52
N ASN A 649 -15.50 -41.37 -2.47
CA ASN A 649 -14.33 -42.20 -2.23
C ASN A 649 -13.23 -41.80 -3.22
N ALA A 650 -11.98 -41.95 -2.81
CA ALA A 650 -10.82 -41.53 -3.59
C ALA A 650 -10.45 -42.57 -4.65
N GLU A 651 -9.82 -42.13 -5.74
CA GLU A 651 -8.40 -42.47 -5.94
C GLU A 651 -7.72 -41.61 -7.02
N THR A 652 -6.39 -41.67 -7.02
CA THR A 652 -5.46 -40.76 -7.71
C THR A 652 -5.53 -40.79 -9.23
N LYS A 653 -5.32 -39.62 -9.86
CA LYS A 653 -4.74 -39.52 -11.20
C LYS A 653 -3.56 -38.57 -11.21
N HIS A 654 -2.38 -39.08 -11.54
CA HIS A 654 -1.27 -38.23 -11.96
C HIS A 654 -1.68 -37.47 -13.23
N ARG A 655 -1.38 -36.17 -13.24
CA ARG A 655 -1.36 -35.34 -14.46
C ARG A 655 0.01 -34.68 -14.52
N SER A 656 0.77 -34.98 -15.56
CA SER A 656 2.06 -34.34 -15.80
C SER A 656 1.87 -32.83 -16.01
N VAL A 657 2.67 -32.04 -15.31
CA VAL A 657 2.77 -30.61 -15.53
C VAL A 657 3.73 -30.39 -16.69
N ALA A 658 3.17 -30.11 -17.87
CA ALA A 658 3.92 -29.41 -18.90
C ALA A 658 3.86 -27.92 -18.54
N MET A 659 4.99 -27.35 -18.13
CA MET A 659 5.09 -25.90 -17.95
C MET A 659 4.82 -25.21 -19.27
N LYS A 660 3.91 -24.24 -19.27
CA LYS A 660 4.05 -23.08 -20.13
C LYS A 660 4.83 -22.07 -19.34
N GLU A 661 6.00 -21.68 -19.84
CA GLU A 661 6.57 -20.38 -19.51
C GLU A 661 5.57 -19.31 -19.97
N ALA A 662 5.39 -18.26 -19.18
CA ALA A 662 4.54 -17.13 -19.49
C ALA A 662 5.44 -15.92 -19.78
N ASP A 663 5.10 -15.15 -20.80
CA ASP A 663 5.84 -13.94 -21.15
C ASP A 663 5.56 -12.84 -20.11
N GLU A 664 6.56 -12.45 -19.32
CA GLU A 664 6.44 -11.44 -18.24
C GLU A 664 6.63 -9.97 -18.73
N ASP A 665 6.70 -9.74 -20.05
CA ASP A 665 7.10 -8.46 -20.67
C ASP A 665 5.94 -7.47 -20.97
N GLU A 666 4.66 -7.80 -20.72
CA GLU A 666 3.52 -6.92 -21.10
C GLU A 666 3.05 -5.91 -20.02
N GLU A 667 3.66 -5.86 -18.83
CA GLU A 667 3.20 -5.00 -17.72
C GLU A 667 3.83 -3.59 -17.70
N PHE A 668 4.67 -3.22 -18.69
CA PHE A 668 5.37 -1.92 -18.73
C PHE A 668 4.67 -0.80 -19.52
N PHE A 669 3.52 -1.06 -20.17
CA PHE A 669 2.74 -0.03 -20.88
C PHE A 669 1.22 -0.23 -20.71
N ARG A 670 0.69 0.33 -19.62
CA ARG A 670 -0.72 0.67 -19.43
C ARG A 670 -0.83 2.01 -18.73
#